data_AF-A0A6L4ZDQ3-F1
#
_entry.id   AF-A0A6L4ZDQ3-F1
#
_cell.length_a   1.000
_cell.length_b   1.000
_cell.length_c   1.000
_cell.angle_alpha   90.00
_cell.angle_beta   90.00
_cell.angle_gamma   90.00
#
_symmetry.space_group_name_H-M   'P 1'
#
loop_
_entity.id
_entity.type
_entity.pdbx_description
1 polymer ?
#
loop_
_entity_poly.entity_id
_entity_poly.type
_entity_poly.pdbx_seq_one_letter_code
_entity_poly.pdbx_strand_id
1 'polypeptide(L)'
;MNNKKIFNSLTAIEKATVRLMILLGLITIFNFFYWFLNPVFIDNHLLYWLLIGPIVFDSIRIIYIWYHYWDISMPKKPVLTKKITADVLTTFFPGEPYEMITGTLLAVQKIKYPHTTYLCDEANDPYLKDFCKLHGIIHVTRNNRINAKAGNINNALLQANGDICLILDPDHVPKPDFLDEVIPYFEDEKIGFVQTVQAYYNIEESSVAKGAAEQTFHFYGPIMMTMNSYGTVNAIGANCVFRRKALDSIGGHAPGLSEDMHTAMQLFAKGWKSVYVPQIFTKGLVPSTLTSYYKQQLKWSRGTLELLVTVFPKLFRHFTWRQRIHFGILPLHYLSGIFYLISFLIPFISLFTATTPWKGNVINFGLIFLPVLTSILGIRFYVQRWVTDKSERGTHLMGGVLLACTWWIYIIGLIYTIIRKKVPYLPTPKEDKDRTSWKILIPNLIVGVVSIIAVIYGLSIDFTPFSIFMSGFALLNASFMFYTLKFAYQKPKPVSLSFDIKEKGNLIISSIQNHAFKFWHKAALPFVFVLLATFGSFHYYTEYVKWGGVKPEIQKKNVINYIGVFAPIADNGISNLQNVRDLSEQIDVSFDIISLYVAWKKDIESNFPAVLLDSIYRQKSIPMITWEPWLNSFNDETNQDKHVFELIEDGYFDSFITHFAEKLKNLNRPVFLRFAHEFDNPFYPWYIAGDSASVKFKKAWVHTYGIFKNIEANNVIWVWNPWKSENVASFYPGREYLDWIGVNILNYGNLNEDGGWQDFDSLYHHFHMEFVNLPSTPVMISEFGSLPDEGNQNEWITNAFASIENEYDEIKSVIYFNSKVDNNWPNGLQQNGFLDWTITQNQLIKNSFNNKEVPDYVFSELPEIFPSQAPEYQNITKEFKDIKGIYFQKGHDWRKDYHVLNRQNLETEFEKIKRLGINTLKFEGNSIYRYNVLTIAKEYDIDIAYGFWIPSYLDFIIDTIQARQLKSDILKILNRHKNNEQITSWNIQNDVQYNQKDFYLKPRLLYQNRAYLIWLQDLVREIKNIDSIRPVIVDLEVNQLSVYHAGMMIDNVNGIDGLGLVLKDEQQLDSLSAYLYRKKIKYIYSEIDVEPLIKQEIFDKHPSFFITSWRDLHESNRLTFNGITDRKGRYKTEYLKLMNSLQDTGTQIDNSKIRILKPTIPMYSNNIHEYYAMIYNENTDWKYGMQVDGYSFEWSLVKCDKYGNYLAIKDVGIGPVLSLKIPENHEFFRLLLTASDGKAIKTDITTLNTPYIMND
;
A
#
# COMPACT_ATOMS: atom_id res chain seq x y z
N MET A 1 -43.30 32.06 -19.81
CA MET A 1 -41.88 32.46 -19.98
C MET A 1 -41.44 32.04 -21.38
N ASN A 2 -41.05 33.01 -22.21
CA ASN A 2 -40.66 32.79 -23.61
C ASN A 2 -39.46 31.83 -23.72
N ASN A 3 -39.70 30.57 -24.10
CA ASN A 3 -38.67 29.60 -24.48
C ASN A 3 -38.06 29.87 -25.88
N LYS A 4 -37.96 31.13 -26.30
CA LYS A 4 -37.15 31.54 -27.44
C LYS A 4 -35.73 31.87 -26.95
N LYS A 5 -34.97 30.84 -26.58
CA LYS A 5 -33.50 30.91 -26.70
C LYS A 5 -33.12 29.97 -27.83
N ILE A 6 -33.04 30.56 -29.03
CA ILE A 6 -32.39 29.97 -30.20
C ILE A 6 -31.01 29.52 -29.72
N PHE A 7 -30.71 28.23 -29.81
CA PHE A 7 -29.42 27.70 -29.40
C PHE A 7 -28.32 28.34 -30.26
N ASN A 8 -27.35 28.99 -29.63
CA ASN A 8 -26.17 29.51 -30.34
C ASN A 8 -25.18 28.36 -30.59
N SER A 9 -24.47 28.41 -31.72
CA SER A 9 -23.27 27.61 -31.96
C SER A 9 -22.27 27.77 -30.80
N LEU A 10 -21.45 26.75 -30.54
CA LEU A 10 -20.41 26.85 -29.50
C LEU A 10 -19.59 28.13 -29.68
N THR A 11 -19.43 28.89 -28.59
CA THR A 11 -18.44 29.96 -28.56
C THR A 11 -17.04 29.37 -28.75
N ALA A 12 -16.10 30.18 -29.24
CA ALA A 12 -14.71 29.73 -29.41
C ALA A 12 -14.13 29.17 -28.10
N ILE A 13 -14.50 29.76 -26.95
CA ILE A 13 -14.09 29.31 -25.62
C ILE A 13 -14.70 27.96 -25.29
N GLU A 14 -16.01 27.75 -25.48
CA GLU A 14 -16.65 26.46 -25.19
C GLU A 14 -16.07 25.33 -26.05
N LYS A 15 -15.80 25.62 -27.32
CA LYS A 15 -15.19 24.67 -28.25
C LYS A 15 -13.76 24.32 -27.82
N ALA A 16 -12.97 25.32 -27.42
CA ALA A 16 -11.64 25.10 -26.86
C ALA A 16 -11.70 24.27 -25.57
N THR A 17 -12.64 24.57 -24.66
CA THR A 17 -12.83 23.84 -23.40
C THR A 17 -13.16 22.37 -23.61
N VAL A 18 -14.13 22.03 -24.46
CA VAL A 18 -14.49 20.63 -24.75
C VAL A 18 -13.29 19.88 -25.34
N ARG A 19 -12.59 20.49 -26.30
CA ARG A 19 -11.41 19.89 -26.94
C ARG A 19 -10.29 19.65 -25.94
N LEU A 20 -10.02 20.62 -25.07
CA LEU A 20 -9.01 20.49 -24.02
C LEU A 20 -9.39 19.37 -23.03
N MET A 21 -10.65 19.31 -22.60
CA MET A 21 -11.12 18.21 -21.73
C MET A 21 -10.96 16.84 -22.40
N ILE A 22 -11.28 16.72 -23.69
CA ILE A 22 -11.08 15.47 -24.45
C ILE A 22 -9.60 15.11 -24.54
N LEU A 23 -8.71 16.07 -24.85
CA LEU A 23 -7.26 15.83 -24.91
C LEU A 23 -6.72 15.36 -23.55
N LEU A 24 -7.10 16.02 -22.46
CA LEU A 24 -6.75 15.58 -21.11
C LEU A 24 -7.30 14.19 -20.79
N GLY A 25 -8.56 13.92 -21.15
CA GLY A 25 -9.17 12.60 -21.04
C GLY A 25 -8.40 11.51 -21.79
N LEU A 26 -7.95 11.79 -23.02
CA LEU A 26 -7.12 10.85 -23.80
C LEU A 26 -5.77 10.60 -23.14
N ILE A 27 -5.12 11.62 -22.59
CA ILE A 27 -3.87 11.47 -21.81
C ILE A 27 -4.12 10.57 -20.59
N THR A 28 -5.25 10.73 -19.89
CA THR A 28 -5.59 9.88 -18.73
C THR A 28 -5.74 8.41 -19.13
N ILE A 29 -6.42 8.14 -20.25
CA ILE A 29 -6.62 6.79 -20.79
C ILE A 29 -5.28 6.18 -21.20
N PHE A 30 -4.45 6.95 -21.91
CA PHE A 30 -3.11 6.48 -22.33
C PHE A 30 -2.24 6.14 -21.11
N ASN A 31 -2.21 7.02 -20.10
CA ASN A 31 -1.46 6.79 -18.87
C ASN A 31 -1.96 5.52 -18.13
N PHE A 32 -3.28 5.34 -18.06
CA PHE A 32 -3.87 4.13 -17.48
C PHE A 32 -3.41 2.87 -18.22
N PHE A 33 -3.46 2.82 -19.56
CA PHE A 33 -3.01 1.66 -20.32
C PHE A 33 -1.50 1.45 -20.25
N TYR A 34 -0.69 2.51 -20.26
CA TYR A 34 0.76 2.41 -20.11
C TYR A 34 1.15 1.70 -18.81
N TRP A 35 0.48 2.07 -17.70
CA TRP A 35 0.69 1.43 -16.41
C TRP A 35 0.06 0.03 -16.34
N PHE A 36 -1.20 -0.11 -16.77
CA PHE A 36 -1.98 -1.34 -16.60
C PHE A 36 -1.44 -2.50 -17.44
N LEU A 37 -0.89 -2.22 -18.63
CA LEU A 37 -0.33 -3.22 -19.55
C LEU A 37 1.08 -3.72 -19.18
N ASN A 38 1.65 -3.25 -18.07
CA ASN A 38 2.97 -3.71 -17.65
C ASN A 38 2.96 -5.22 -17.33
N PRO A 39 3.81 -6.05 -17.97
CA PRO A 39 3.82 -7.50 -17.79
C PRO A 39 4.02 -7.96 -16.34
N VAL A 40 4.67 -7.14 -15.50
CA VAL A 40 4.92 -7.44 -14.08
C VAL A 40 3.62 -7.64 -13.31
N PHE A 41 2.51 -7.04 -13.73
CA PHE A 41 1.24 -7.14 -13.03
C PHE A 41 0.31 -8.26 -13.55
N ILE A 42 0.73 -9.06 -14.53
CA ILE A 42 -0.08 -10.17 -15.02
C ILE A 42 0.01 -11.34 -14.02
N ASP A 43 -1.14 -11.80 -13.54
CA ASP A 43 -1.24 -12.99 -12.68
C ASP A 43 -1.74 -14.19 -13.49
N ASN A 44 -3.05 -14.27 -13.76
CA ASN A 44 -3.62 -15.25 -14.67
C ASN A 44 -3.77 -14.69 -16.10
N HIS A 45 -3.01 -15.21 -17.06
CA HIS A 45 -3.02 -14.73 -18.45
C HIS A 45 -4.41 -14.78 -19.11
N LEU A 46 -5.19 -15.84 -18.90
CA LEU A 46 -6.51 -15.97 -19.54
C LEU A 46 -7.48 -14.92 -18.98
N LEU A 47 -7.59 -14.82 -17.66
CA LEU A 47 -8.47 -13.84 -17.01
C LEU A 47 -8.02 -12.40 -17.27
N TYR A 48 -6.71 -12.17 -17.34
CA TYR A 48 -6.14 -10.88 -17.67
C TYR A 48 -6.59 -10.40 -19.06
N TRP A 49 -6.45 -11.24 -20.10
CA TRP A 49 -6.88 -10.85 -21.44
C TRP A 49 -8.40 -10.77 -21.58
N LEU A 50 -9.15 -11.59 -20.85
CA LEU A 50 -10.61 -11.43 -20.73
C LEU A 50 -11.00 -10.11 -20.08
N LEU A 51 -10.22 -9.59 -19.13
CA LEU A 51 -10.42 -8.27 -18.51
C LEU A 51 -10.04 -7.12 -19.45
N ILE A 52 -8.94 -7.25 -20.20
CA ILE A 52 -8.50 -6.23 -21.16
C ILE A 52 -9.53 -6.00 -22.27
N GLY A 53 -10.17 -7.06 -22.77
CA GLY A 53 -11.15 -6.97 -23.86
C GLY A 53 -12.25 -5.92 -23.64
N PRO A 54 -13.07 -6.04 -22.57
CA PRO A 54 -14.09 -5.06 -22.23
C PRO A 54 -13.54 -3.64 -21.99
N ILE A 55 -12.39 -3.51 -21.31
CA ILE A 55 -11.77 -2.20 -21.03
C ILE A 55 -11.38 -1.49 -22.33
N VAL A 56 -10.77 -2.21 -23.28
CA VAL A 56 -10.40 -1.67 -24.59
C VAL A 56 -11.64 -1.33 -25.41
N PHE A 57 -12.64 -2.22 -25.45
CA PHE A 57 -13.89 -1.97 -26.16
C PHE A 57 -14.62 -0.73 -25.64
N ASP A 58 -14.78 -0.61 -24.33
CA ASP A 58 -15.43 0.55 -23.72
C ASP A 58 -14.63 1.84 -23.93
N SER A 59 -13.30 1.77 -23.88
CA SER A 59 -12.42 2.91 -24.20
C SER A 59 -12.60 3.36 -25.65
N ILE A 60 -12.64 2.44 -26.62
CA ILE A 60 -12.90 2.76 -28.03
C ILE A 60 -14.29 3.39 -28.19
N ARG A 61 -15.32 2.86 -27.53
CA ARG A 61 -16.67 3.42 -27.56
C ARG A 61 -16.71 4.84 -27.01
N ILE A 62 -16.03 5.09 -25.89
CA ILE A 62 -15.93 6.43 -25.28
C ILE A 62 -15.18 7.39 -26.20
N ILE A 63 -14.06 6.98 -26.78
CA ILE A 63 -13.29 7.78 -27.73
C ILE A 63 -14.13 8.11 -28.97
N TYR A 64 -14.93 7.16 -29.47
CA TYR A 64 -15.86 7.39 -30.58
C TYR A 64 -16.97 8.39 -30.21
N ILE A 65 -17.47 8.36 -28.98
CA ILE A 65 -18.41 9.38 -28.46
C ILE A 65 -17.72 10.75 -28.37
N TRP A 66 -16.49 10.82 -27.85
CA TRP A 66 -15.74 12.08 -27.76
C TRP A 66 -15.35 12.65 -29.12
N TYR A 67 -15.08 11.80 -30.11
CA TYR A 67 -14.94 12.21 -31.50
C TYR A 67 -16.19 12.98 -31.99
N HIS A 68 -17.38 12.54 -31.58
CA HIS A 68 -18.65 13.23 -31.84
C HIS A 68 -18.97 14.38 -30.88
N TYR A 69 -18.06 14.74 -29.97
CA TYR A 69 -18.16 15.98 -29.17
C TYR A 69 -17.16 17.05 -29.61
N TRP A 70 -16.23 16.69 -30.49
CA TRP A 70 -15.11 17.55 -30.92
C TRP A 70 -15.55 18.81 -31.69
N ASP A 71 -16.67 18.72 -32.40
CA ASP A 71 -17.16 19.78 -33.30
C ASP A 71 -18.69 19.84 -33.37
N ILE A 72 -19.33 20.03 -32.20
CA ILE A 72 -20.78 20.25 -32.10
C ILE A 72 -21.11 21.53 -32.89
N SER A 73 -22.00 21.44 -33.89
CA SER A 73 -22.43 22.59 -34.67
C SER A 73 -23.93 22.59 -34.93
N MET A 74 -24.46 23.80 -35.12
CA MET A 74 -25.85 24.05 -35.48
C MET A 74 -25.84 24.65 -36.88
N PRO A 75 -26.61 24.10 -37.84
CA PRO A 75 -26.71 24.73 -39.15
C PRO A 75 -27.45 26.06 -39.03
N LYS A 76 -27.03 27.06 -39.80
CA LYS A 76 -27.78 28.33 -39.92
C LYS A 76 -28.93 28.11 -40.90
N LYS A 77 -30.15 28.47 -40.49
CA LYS A 77 -31.34 28.42 -41.35
C LYS A 77 -31.12 29.33 -42.59
N PRO A 78 -31.12 28.78 -43.82
CA PRO A 78 -31.03 29.60 -45.02
C PRO A 78 -32.30 30.42 -45.23
N VAL A 79 -32.21 31.43 -46.09
CA VAL A 79 -33.38 32.16 -46.58
C VAL A 79 -33.94 31.39 -47.78
N LEU A 80 -35.21 31.01 -47.71
CA LEU A 80 -35.89 30.31 -48.80
C LEU A 80 -36.21 31.31 -49.92
N THR A 81 -35.65 31.09 -51.11
CA THR A 81 -35.94 31.92 -52.30
C THR A 81 -36.74 31.17 -53.35
N LYS A 82 -36.62 29.82 -53.38
CA LYS A 82 -37.33 28.95 -54.31
C LYS A 82 -38.71 28.56 -53.76
N LYS A 83 -39.70 28.45 -54.64
CA LYS A 83 -40.99 27.83 -54.32
C LYS A 83 -40.82 26.32 -54.39
N ILE A 84 -40.83 25.66 -53.24
CA ILE A 84 -40.62 24.22 -53.11
C ILE A 84 -41.95 23.58 -52.70
N THR A 85 -42.42 22.57 -53.42
CA THR A 85 -43.64 21.83 -53.07
C THR A 85 -43.33 20.70 -52.08
N ALA A 86 -44.24 20.45 -51.13
CA ALA A 86 -44.02 19.47 -50.07
C ALA A 86 -45.17 18.46 -49.98
N ASP A 87 -44.81 17.19 -49.79
CA ASP A 87 -45.75 16.12 -49.44
C ASP A 87 -45.43 15.59 -48.03
N VAL A 88 -46.46 15.28 -47.26
CA VAL A 88 -46.34 14.68 -45.92
C VAL A 88 -46.94 13.28 -45.93
N LEU A 89 -46.11 12.28 -45.68
CA LEU A 89 -46.46 10.87 -45.72
C LEU A 89 -46.40 10.31 -44.31
N THR A 90 -47.51 9.72 -43.86
CA THR A 90 -47.53 8.91 -42.64
C THR A 90 -48.06 7.52 -42.93
N THR A 91 -47.61 6.52 -42.18
CA THR A 91 -47.96 5.12 -42.41
C THR A 91 -48.91 4.59 -41.34
N PHE A 92 -49.84 3.72 -41.71
CA PHE A 92 -50.66 2.96 -40.76
C PHE A 92 -50.46 1.46 -40.97
N PHE A 93 -50.28 0.73 -39.87
CA PHE A 93 -50.22 -0.73 -39.86
C PHE A 93 -51.40 -1.31 -39.05
N PRO A 94 -51.95 -2.47 -39.46
CA PRO A 94 -53.03 -3.13 -38.72
C PRO A 94 -52.75 -3.27 -37.22
N GLY A 95 -53.67 -2.78 -36.38
CA GLY A 95 -53.58 -2.86 -34.91
C GLY A 95 -53.01 -1.63 -34.21
N GLU A 96 -52.61 -0.59 -34.96
CA GLU A 96 -52.29 0.72 -34.37
C GLU A 96 -53.56 1.45 -33.92
N PRO A 97 -53.53 2.21 -32.79
CA PRO A 97 -54.72 2.90 -32.29
C PRO A 97 -55.26 3.96 -33.25
N TYR A 98 -56.55 3.93 -33.53
CA TYR A 98 -57.20 4.91 -34.40
C TYR A 98 -57.02 6.34 -33.90
N GLU A 99 -57.21 6.60 -32.60
CA GLU A 99 -57.07 7.93 -32.01
C GLU A 99 -55.67 8.53 -32.20
N MET A 100 -54.63 7.68 -32.20
CA MET A 100 -53.25 8.09 -32.40
C MET A 100 -53.04 8.56 -33.84
N ILE A 101 -53.41 7.74 -34.82
CA ILE A 101 -53.21 8.09 -36.24
C ILE A 101 -54.11 9.26 -36.68
N THR A 102 -55.38 9.30 -36.25
CA THR A 102 -56.26 10.44 -36.58
C THR A 102 -55.77 11.72 -35.92
N GLY A 103 -55.27 11.66 -34.67
CA GLY A 103 -54.64 12.79 -33.99
C GLY A 103 -53.41 13.32 -34.73
N THR A 104 -52.53 12.44 -35.20
CA THR A 104 -51.36 12.80 -36.00
C THR A 104 -51.77 13.42 -37.34
N LEU A 105 -52.73 12.85 -38.06
CA LEU A 105 -53.23 13.37 -39.34
C LEU A 105 -53.86 14.77 -39.20
N LEU A 106 -54.66 15.00 -38.15
CA LEU A 106 -55.21 16.33 -37.86
C LEU A 106 -54.13 17.35 -37.51
N ALA A 107 -53.04 16.92 -36.88
CA ALA A 107 -51.90 17.79 -36.61
C ALA A 107 -51.09 18.09 -37.88
N VAL A 108 -50.94 17.11 -38.79
CA VAL A 108 -50.32 17.31 -40.10
C VAL A 108 -51.09 18.38 -40.90
N GLN A 109 -52.42 18.29 -40.95
CA GLN A 109 -53.27 19.30 -41.62
C GLN A 109 -53.12 20.72 -41.05
N LYS A 110 -52.62 20.87 -39.81
CA LYS A 110 -52.34 22.17 -39.18
C LYS A 110 -50.96 22.72 -39.49
N ILE A 111 -50.11 22.00 -40.24
CA ILE A 111 -48.82 22.52 -40.72
C ILE A 111 -49.10 23.70 -41.65
N LYS A 112 -48.47 24.83 -41.37
CA LYS A 112 -48.72 26.12 -42.04
C LYS A 112 -48.21 26.16 -43.47
N TYR A 113 -47.07 25.50 -43.73
CA TYR A 113 -46.51 25.45 -45.08
C TYR A 113 -47.44 24.66 -46.01
N PRO A 114 -47.75 25.14 -47.23
CA PRO A 114 -48.60 24.42 -48.16
C PRO A 114 -48.07 23.03 -48.49
N HIS A 115 -48.87 21.99 -48.27
CA HIS A 115 -48.46 20.61 -48.46
C HIS A 115 -49.63 19.69 -48.84
N THR A 116 -49.33 18.55 -49.46
CA THR A 116 -50.30 17.47 -49.68
C THR A 116 -50.09 16.39 -48.62
N THR A 117 -51.16 15.91 -47.99
CA THR A 117 -51.06 14.84 -46.97
C THR A 117 -51.45 13.49 -47.55
N TYR A 118 -50.62 12.48 -47.29
CA TYR A 118 -50.85 11.09 -47.67
C TYR A 118 -50.87 10.19 -46.44
N LEU A 119 -51.94 9.40 -46.31
CA LEU A 119 -51.99 8.25 -45.41
C LEU A 119 -51.64 7.00 -46.20
N CYS A 120 -50.52 6.37 -45.88
CA CYS A 120 -50.06 5.12 -46.47
C CYS A 120 -50.57 3.96 -45.60
N ASP A 121 -51.71 3.39 -45.96
CA ASP A 121 -52.44 2.40 -45.16
C ASP A 121 -52.18 0.97 -45.65
N GLU A 122 -51.49 0.15 -44.82
CA GLU A 122 -51.24 -1.28 -45.12
C GLU A 122 -52.44 -2.21 -44.83
N ALA A 123 -53.50 -1.69 -44.21
CA ALA A 123 -54.72 -2.41 -43.86
C ALA A 123 -55.85 -2.20 -44.89
N ASN A 124 -55.80 -1.13 -45.69
CA ASN A 124 -56.93 -0.64 -46.50
C ASN A 124 -58.20 -0.51 -45.64
N ASP A 125 -58.04 0.12 -44.48
CA ASP A 125 -59.03 0.24 -43.43
C ASP A 125 -60.18 1.17 -43.86
N PRO A 126 -61.45 0.71 -43.85
CA PRO A 126 -62.59 1.53 -44.27
C PRO A 126 -62.77 2.80 -43.43
N TYR A 127 -62.54 2.73 -42.12
CA TYR A 127 -62.71 3.88 -41.22
C TYR A 127 -61.69 4.97 -41.55
N LEU A 128 -60.43 4.60 -41.75
CA LEU A 128 -59.38 5.56 -42.11
C LEU A 128 -59.58 6.13 -43.51
N LYS A 129 -60.16 5.35 -44.43
CA LYS A 129 -60.48 5.81 -45.77
C LYS A 129 -61.57 6.89 -45.76
N ASP A 130 -62.62 6.70 -44.97
CA ASP A 130 -63.68 7.69 -44.77
C ASP A 130 -63.15 8.94 -44.05
N PHE A 131 -62.33 8.74 -43.01
CA PHE A 131 -61.66 9.84 -42.30
C PHE A 131 -60.80 10.68 -43.24
N CYS A 132 -59.97 10.04 -44.07
CA CYS A 132 -59.14 10.72 -45.06
C CYS A 132 -59.98 11.53 -46.06
N LYS A 133 -61.08 10.96 -46.56
CA LYS A 133 -62.00 11.66 -47.47
C LYS A 133 -62.63 12.89 -46.82
N LEU A 134 -63.03 12.80 -45.56
CA LEU A 134 -63.62 13.92 -44.81
C LEU A 134 -62.65 15.08 -44.60
N HIS A 135 -61.36 14.78 -44.41
CA HIS A 135 -60.33 15.75 -44.07
C HIS A 135 -59.41 16.14 -45.24
N GLY A 136 -59.74 15.77 -46.47
CA GLY A 136 -58.95 16.12 -47.66
C GLY A 136 -57.56 15.48 -47.69
N ILE A 137 -57.40 14.31 -47.08
CA ILE A 137 -56.15 13.54 -47.04
C ILE A 137 -56.20 12.46 -48.13
N ILE A 138 -55.10 12.27 -48.85
CA ILE A 138 -55.01 11.22 -49.87
C ILE A 138 -54.73 9.89 -49.20
N HIS A 139 -55.68 8.96 -49.30
CA HIS A 139 -55.53 7.58 -48.85
C HIS A 139 -54.82 6.75 -49.93
N VAL A 140 -53.71 6.12 -49.56
CA VAL A 140 -52.94 5.23 -50.43
C VAL A 140 -52.83 3.87 -49.78
N THR A 141 -53.07 2.81 -50.55
CA THR A 141 -52.93 1.43 -50.08
C THR A 141 -52.27 0.55 -51.14
N ARG A 142 -51.89 -0.68 -50.76
CA ARG A 142 -51.26 -1.69 -51.62
C ARG A 142 -51.65 -3.10 -51.21
N ASN A 143 -51.66 -4.03 -52.17
CA ASN A 143 -52.08 -5.41 -51.95
C ASN A 143 -50.95 -6.36 -51.51
N ASN A 144 -49.68 -5.93 -51.61
CA ASN A 144 -48.52 -6.72 -51.19
C ASN A 144 -47.78 -6.00 -50.05
N ARG A 145 -47.50 -6.71 -48.94
CA ARG A 145 -46.80 -6.16 -47.76
C ARG A 145 -45.29 -6.34 -47.83
N ILE A 146 -44.73 -6.35 -49.05
CA ILE A 146 -43.30 -6.58 -49.27
C ILE A 146 -42.52 -5.35 -48.76
N ASN A 147 -41.38 -5.55 -48.09
CA ASN A 147 -40.53 -4.48 -47.55
C ASN A 147 -41.19 -3.54 -46.52
N ALA A 148 -42.32 -3.93 -45.93
CA ALA A 148 -43.02 -3.22 -44.85
C ALA A 148 -43.08 -1.69 -45.08
N LYS A 149 -42.65 -0.88 -44.10
CA LYS A 149 -42.70 0.59 -44.14
C LYS A 149 -42.06 1.19 -45.39
N ALA A 150 -40.85 0.77 -45.75
CA ALA A 150 -40.16 1.28 -46.95
C ALA A 150 -40.96 0.99 -48.24
N GLY A 151 -41.54 -0.21 -48.34
CA GLY A 151 -42.41 -0.57 -49.46
C GLY A 151 -43.71 0.25 -49.51
N ASN A 152 -44.30 0.54 -48.36
CA ASN A 152 -45.52 1.34 -48.25
C ASN A 152 -45.27 2.81 -48.65
N ILE A 153 -44.17 3.39 -48.17
CA ILE A 153 -43.73 4.73 -48.59
C ILE A 153 -43.43 4.75 -50.09
N ASN A 154 -42.70 3.78 -50.63
CA ASN A 154 -42.41 3.72 -52.06
C ASN A 154 -43.67 3.64 -52.93
N ASN A 155 -44.73 2.99 -52.45
CA ASN A 155 -46.02 2.95 -53.14
C ASN A 155 -46.70 4.33 -53.16
N ALA A 156 -46.68 5.06 -52.05
CA ALA A 156 -47.18 6.44 -52.00
C ALA A 156 -46.34 7.40 -52.85
N LEU A 157 -45.03 7.18 -52.92
CA LEU A 157 -44.11 7.90 -53.79
C LEU A 157 -44.41 7.71 -55.29
N LEU A 158 -45.27 6.78 -55.72
CA LEU A 158 -45.72 6.73 -57.12
C LEU A 158 -46.77 7.79 -57.46
N GLN A 159 -47.43 8.35 -56.44
CA GLN A 159 -48.53 9.31 -56.57
C GLN A 159 -48.17 10.70 -56.03
N ALA A 160 -47.23 10.75 -55.08
CA ALA A 160 -46.68 11.97 -54.50
C ALA A 160 -45.77 12.71 -55.50
N ASN A 161 -46.07 14.00 -55.76
CA ASN A 161 -45.42 14.84 -56.77
C ASN A 161 -44.62 16.01 -56.20
N GLY A 162 -44.54 16.13 -54.87
CA GLY A 162 -43.79 17.18 -54.19
C GLY A 162 -42.29 17.08 -54.43
N ASP A 163 -41.62 18.23 -54.49
CA ASP A 163 -40.16 18.34 -54.59
C ASP A 163 -39.45 17.73 -53.38
N ILE A 164 -40.12 17.72 -52.23
CA ILE A 164 -39.68 17.16 -50.95
C ILE A 164 -40.82 16.38 -50.30
N CYS A 165 -40.42 15.34 -49.57
CA CYS A 165 -41.30 14.41 -48.89
C CYS A 165 -40.90 14.34 -47.41
N LEU A 166 -41.82 14.70 -46.53
CA LEU A 166 -41.71 14.46 -45.10
C LEU A 166 -42.28 13.07 -44.78
N ILE A 167 -41.45 12.21 -44.17
CA ILE A 167 -41.89 10.94 -43.63
C ILE A 167 -42.08 11.06 -42.11
N LEU A 168 -43.32 10.84 -41.64
CA LEU A 168 -43.68 10.82 -40.22
C LEU A 168 -44.19 9.45 -39.81
N ASP A 169 -43.74 8.97 -38.65
CA ASP A 169 -44.36 7.81 -38.01
C ASP A 169 -45.75 8.20 -37.46
N PRO A 170 -46.69 7.24 -37.38
CA PRO A 170 -48.07 7.49 -36.99
C PRO A 170 -48.24 8.01 -35.56
N ASP A 171 -47.24 7.81 -34.69
CA ASP A 171 -47.22 8.26 -33.30
C ASP A 171 -46.52 9.61 -33.10
N HIS A 172 -46.00 10.23 -34.16
CA HIS A 172 -45.26 11.49 -34.08
C HIS A 172 -46.12 12.67 -34.50
N VAL A 173 -46.63 13.40 -33.51
CA VAL A 173 -47.50 14.56 -33.72
C VAL A 173 -46.67 15.81 -34.07
N PRO A 174 -46.81 16.42 -35.27
CA PRO A 174 -46.02 17.57 -35.67
C PRO A 174 -46.54 18.92 -35.12
N LYS A 175 -45.63 19.88 -34.97
CA LYS A 175 -45.96 21.29 -34.72
C LYS A 175 -46.37 22.01 -36.02
N PRO A 176 -47.25 23.03 -35.92
CA PRO A 176 -47.69 23.80 -37.09
C PRO A 176 -46.57 24.46 -37.91
N ASP A 177 -45.44 24.81 -37.29
CA ASP A 177 -44.31 25.49 -37.92
C ASP A 177 -43.22 24.55 -38.47
N PHE A 178 -43.47 23.23 -38.50
CA PHE A 178 -42.42 22.26 -38.81
C PHE A 178 -41.74 22.46 -40.17
N LEU A 179 -42.51 22.53 -41.25
CA LEU A 179 -41.98 22.69 -42.59
C LEU A 179 -41.41 24.10 -42.83
N ASP A 180 -41.95 25.13 -42.18
CA ASP A 180 -41.43 26.51 -42.26
C ASP A 180 -39.98 26.61 -41.75
N GLU A 181 -39.61 25.75 -40.80
CA GLU A 181 -38.26 25.70 -40.24
C GLU A 181 -37.31 24.77 -41.02
N VAL A 182 -37.83 23.75 -41.70
CA VAL A 182 -37.01 22.69 -42.33
C VAL A 182 -36.81 22.91 -43.84
N ILE A 183 -37.83 23.37 -44.57
CA ILE A 183 -37.76 23.54 -46.02
C ILE A 183 -36.61 24.46 -46.49
N PRO A 184 -36.28 25.57 -45.80
CA PRO A 184 -35.21 26.46 -46.25
C PRO A 184 -33.84 25.80 -46.42
N TYR A 185 -33.57 24.67 -45.76
CA TYR A 185 -32.31 23.93 -45.94
C TYR A 185 -32.18 23.27 -47.32
N PHE A 186 -33.28 23.07 -48.05
CA PHE A 186 -33.29 22.55 -49.41
C PHE A 186 -33.00 23.60 -50.49
N GLU A 187 -32.68 24.84 -50.10
CA GLU A 187 -32.14 25.85 -51.01
C GLU A 187 -30.84 25.36 -51.68
N ASP A 188 -30.00 24.62 -50.93
CA ASP A 188 -28.85 23.88 -51.47
C ASP A 188 -29.34 22.58 -52.15
N GLU A 189 -29.14 22.52 -53.47
CA GLU A 189 -29.56 21.39 -54.31
C GLU A 189 -28.83 20.09 -54.00
N LYS A 190 -27.68 20.14 -53.30
CA LYS A 190 -26.94 18.95 -52.89
C LYS A 190 -27.53 18.29 -51.64
N ILE A 191 -28.42 18.95 -50.91
CA ILE A 191 -29.08 18.36 -49.72
C ILE A 191 -30.11 17.34 -50.18
N GLY A 192 -29.84 16.06 -49.88
CA GLY A 192 -30.73 14.94 -50.13
C GLY A 192 -31.76 14.73 -49.03
N PHE A 193 -31.42 15.04 -47.77
CA PHE A 193 -32.37 14.97 -46.66
C PHE A 193 -32.02 15.89 -45.49
N VAL A 194 -33.03 16.21 -44.69
CA VAL A 194 -32.92 16.99 -43.45
C VAL A 194 -33.56 16.18 -42.32
N GLN A 195 -32.76 15.82 -41.33
CA GLN A 195 -33.22 15.08 -40.15
C GLN A 195 -33.48 16.05 -39.00
N THR A 196 -34.53 15.81 -38.21
CA THR A 196 -34.84 16.60 -37.01
C THR A 196 -34.79 15.75 -35.74
N VAL A 197 -34.90 16.40 -34.58
CA VAL A 197 -34.80 15.72 -33.27
C VAL A 197 -35.99 14.80 -33.06
N GLN A 198 -35.71 13.58 -32.59
CA GLN A 198 -36.74 12.69 -32.08
C GLN A 198 -36.88 12.87 -30.56
N ALA A 199 -38.04 13.36 -30.13
CA ALA A 199 -38.37 13.57 -28.71
C ALA A 199 -39.60 12.74 -28.31
N TYR A 200 -39.81 12.56 -27.01
CA TYR A 200 -40.84 11.66 -26.50
C TYR A 200 -41.72 12.32 -25.43
N TYR A 201 -43.00 11.94 -25.39
CA TYR A 201 -43.95 12.46 -24.40
C TYR A 201 -44.29 11.46 -23.28
N ASN A 202 -43.94 10.17 -23.42
CA ASN A 202 -44.23 9.13 -22.42
C ASN A 202 -43.02 8.75 -21.52
N ILE A 203 -42.01 9.61 -21.41
CA ILE A 203 -40.78 9.35 -20.63
C ILE A 203 -41.09 8.98 -19.16
N GLU A 204 -42.12 9.59 -18.58
CA GLU A 204 -42.53 9.38 -17.18
C GLU A 204 -43.52 8.23 -16.98
N GLU A 205 -43.91 7.53 -18.04
CA GLU A 205 -44.86 6.40 -17.99
C GLU A 205 -44.32 5.23 -17.15
N SER A 206 -43.06 4.85 -17.38
CA SER A 206 -42.39 3.75 -16.69
C SER A 206 -40.88 3.95 -16.59
N SER A 207 -40.18 3.17 -15.76
CA SER A 207 -38.71 3.20 -15.71
C SER A 207 -38.09 2.69 -17.01
N VAL A 208 -38.77 1.82 -17.76
CA VAL A 208 -38.30 1.37 -19.08
C VAL A 208 -38.38 2.51 -20.07
N ALA A 209 -39.50 3.24 -20.14
CA ALA A 209 -39.64 4.42 -20.99
C ALA A 209 -38.57 5.46 -20.67
N LYS A 210 -38.36 5.76 -19.38
CA LYS A 210 -37.30 6.64 -18.92
C LYS A 210 -35.90 6.16 -19.35
N GLY A 211 -35.58 4.90 -19.11
CA GLY A 211 -34.28 4.33 -19.47
C GLY A 211 -34.04 4.31 -20.98
N ALA A 212 -35.07 3.98 -21.77
CA ALA A 212 -35.00 3.97 -23.23
C ALA A 212 -34.77 5.38 -23.78
N ALA A 213 -35.45 6.40 -23.25
CA ALA A 213 -35.24 7.80 -23.62
C ALA A 213 -33.84 8.30 -23.20
N GLU A 214 -33.39 7.98 -21.99
CA GLU A 214 -32.06 8.37 -21.48
C GLU A 214 -30.91 7.87 -22.36
N GLN A 215 -31.05 6.72 -23.02
CA GLN A 215 -30.05 6.21 -23.96
C GLN A 215 -29.92 7.04 -25.25
N THR A 216 -30.95 7.78 -25.64
CA THR A 216 -30.97 8.51 -26.92
C THR A 216 -30.64 10.01 -26.79
N PHE A 217 -30.75 10.61 -25.60
CA PHE A 217 -30.55 12.06 -25.41
C PHE A 217 -29.21 12.58 -25.94
N HIS A 218 -28.12 11.85 -25.68
CA HIS A 218 -26.80 12.23 -26.18
C HIS A 218 -26.68 12.02 -27.70
N PHE A 219 -27.35 11.00 -28.25
CA PHE A 219 -27.37 10.70 -29.68
C PHE A 219 -28.10 11.81 -30.46
N TYR A 220 -29.34 12.13 -30.11
CA TYR A 220 -30.13 13.18 -30.77
C TYR A 220 -29.68 14.60 -30.41
N GLY A 221 -28.97 14.81 -29.30
CA GLY A 221 -28.39 16.12 -28.99
C GLY A 221 -27.00 16.31 -29.64
N PRO A 222 -25.93 16.33 -28.83
CA PRO A 222 -24.59 16.72 -29.25
C PRO A 222 -23.99 15.84 -30.36
N ILE A 223 -24.28 14.53 -30.38
CA ILE A 223 -23.67 13.61 -31.35
C ILE A 223 -24.17 13.91 -32.78
N MET A 224 -25.48 13.99 -32.99
CA MET A 224 -26.07 14.30 -34.29
C MET A 224 -25.75 15.73 -34.77
N MET A 225 -25.60 16.69 -33.84
CA MET A 225 -25.08 18.02 -34.13
C MET A 225 -23.64 17.99 -34.69
N THR A 226 -22.78 17.11 -34.19
CA THR A 226 -21.43 16.93 -34.78
C THR A 226 -21.47 16.13 -36.08
N MET A 227 -22.34 15.13 -36.20
CA MET A 227 -22.54 14.40 -37.46
C MET A 227 -22.94 15.34 -38.60
N ASN A 228 -23.68 16.42 -38.31
CA ASN A 228 -23.98 17.51 -39.25
C ASN A 228 -22.71 18.20 -39.76
N SER A 229 -21.80 18.60 -38.87
CA SER A 229 -20.49 19.16 -39.24
C SER A 229 -19.68 18.24 -40.13
N TYR A 230 -19.83 16.92 -39.94
CA TYR A 230 -19.02 15.90 -40.59
C TYR A 230 -19.65 15.32 -41.86
N GLY A 231 -20.89 15.68 -42.19
CA GLY A 231 -21.62 15.13 -43.34
C GLY A 231 -21.95 13.64 -43.17
N THR A 232 -22.33 13.24 -41.96
CA THR A 232 -22.58 11.83 -41.54
C THR A 232 -23.89 11.67 -40.79
N VAL A 233 -24.81 12.64 -40.92
CA VAL A 233 -26.11 12.61 -40.22
C VAL A 233 -26.84 11.33 -40.59
N ASN A 234 -27.32 10.60 -39.58
CA ASN A 234 -28.13 9.42 -39.83
C ASN A 234 -29.58 9.84 -40.08
N ALA A 235 -30.22 9.27 -41.10
CA ALA A 235 -31.67 9.28 -41.15
C ALA A 235 -32.19 8.33 -40.06
N ILE A 236 -33.12 8.83 -39.26
CA ILE A 236 -33.78 8.12 -38.18
C ILE A 236 -35.24 8.08 -38.61
N GLY A 237 -35.84 6.90 -38.77
CA GLY A 237 -37.02 6.64 -39.60
C GLY A 237 -38.28 7.49 -39.42
N ALA A 238 -38.33 8.47 -38.52
CA ALA A 238 -39.39 9.46 -38.40
C ALA A 238 -38.84 10.90 -38.42
N ASN A 239 -39.68 11.85 -38.81
CA ASN A 239 -39.41 13.29 -38.78
C ASN A 239 -38.22 13.69 -39.65
N CYS A 240 -38.05 12.96 -40.75
CA CYS A 240 -37.02 13.20 -41.75
C CYS A 240 -37.67 13.69 -43.05
N VAL A 241 -37.17 14.80 -43.57
CA VAL A 241 -37.60 15.36 -44.85
C VAL A 241 -36.58 14.96 -45.91
N PHE A 242 -37.04 14.38 -47.00
CA PHE A 242 -36.20 13.91 -48.10
C PHE A 242 -36.50 14.70 -49.38
N ARG A 243 -35.45 15.07 -50.11
CA ARG A 243 -35.59 15.57 -51.48
C ARG A 243 -36.04 14.43 -52.38
N ARG A 244 -37.09 14.67 -53.16
CA ARG A 244 -37.69 13.64 -54.01
C ARG A 244 -36.71 13.05 -55.02
N LYS A 245 -36.02 13.92 -55.76
CA LYS A 245 -34.94 13.55 -56.70
C LYS A 245 -33.84 12.69 -56.05
N ALA A 246 -33.56 12.91 -54.76
CA ALA A 246 -32.55 12.14 -54.05
C ALA A 246 -33.03 10.71 -53.78
N LEU A 247 -34.26 10.53 -53.30
CA LEU A 247 -34.87 9.20 -53.13
C LEU A 247 -34.97 8.46 -54.47
N ASP A 248 -35.41 9.12 -55.53
CA ASP A 248 -35.53 8.48 -56.85
C ASP A 248 -34.16 7.99 -57.37
N SER A 249 -33.07 8.72 -57.09
CA SER A 249 -31.71 8.35 -57.52
C SER A 249 -31.17 7.04 -56.93
N ILE A 250 -31.78 6.54 -55.86
CA ILE A 250 -31.46 5.28 -55.19
C ILE A 250 -32.57 4.23 -55.31
N GLY A 251 -33.61 4.50 -56.12
CA GLY A 251 -34.74 3.59 -56.33
C GLY A 251 -35.83 3.69 -55.25
N GLY A 252 -35.91 4.83 -54.54
CA GLY A 252 -36.85 5.07 -53.45
C GLY A 252 -36.25 4.83 -52.06
N HIS A 253 -37.10 4.69 -51.06
CA HIS A 253 -36.70 4.32 -49.71
C HIS A 253 -36.16 2.89 -49.70
N ALA A 254 -34.93 2.70 -49.18
CA ALA A 254 -34.26 1.41 -49.20
C ALA A 254 -34.95 0.41 -48.25
N PRO A 255 -35.06 -0.88 -48.58
CA PRO A 255 -35.70 -1.87 -47.71
C PRO A 255 -34.76 -2.41 -46.62
N GLY A 256 -35.31 -2.88 -45.49
CA GLY A 256 -34.56 -3.54 -44.42
C GLY A 256 -35.23 -3.44 -43.05
N LEU A 257 -34.57 -3.97 -42.01
CA LEU A 257 -34.97 -3.74 -40.60
C LEU A 257 -34.49 -2.39 -40.04
N SER A 258 -33.51 -1.80 -40.71
CA SER A 258 -32.96 -0.46 -40.45
C SER A 258 -32.98 0.32 -41.77
N GLU A 259 -34.15 0.38 -42.38
CA GLU A 259 -34.42 0.95 -43.70
C GLU A 259 -33.93 2.39 -43.84
N ASP A 260 -34.06 3.18 -42.79
CA ASP A 260 -33.71 4.60 -42.74
C ASP A 260 -32.19 4.81 -42.78
N MET A 261 -31.44 4.07 -41.97
CA MET A 261 -29.97 4.06 -42.07
C MET A 261 -29.51 3.53 -43.45
N HIS A 262 -30.19 2.51 -43.98
CA HIS A 262 -29.90 1.99 -45.31
C HIS A 262 -30.11 3.05 -46.40
N THR A 263 -31.22 3.80 -46.35
CA THR A 263 -31.51 4.92 -47.25
C THR A 263 -30.41 5.99 -47.15
N ALA A 264 -30.04 6.41 -45.93
CA ALA A 264 -28.98 7.40 -45.73
C ALA A 264 -27.64 6.93 -46.33
N MET A 265 -27.24 5.67 -46.10
CA MET A 265 -26.04 5.08 -46.68
C MET A 265 -26.03 5.13 -48.21
N GLN A 266 -27.14 4.79 -48.86
CA GLN A 266 -27.26 4.84 -50.32
C GLN A 266 -27.18 6.28 -50.84
N LEU A 267 -27.85 7.23 -50.17
CA LEU A 267 -27.81 8.65 -50.54
C LEU A 267 -26.39 9.22 -50.43
N PHE A 268 -25.67 8.94 -49.34
CA PHE A 268 -24.29 9.37 -49.18
C PHE A 268 -23.36 8.75 -50.22
N ALA A 269 -23.53 7.46 -50.56
CA ALA A 269 -22.75 6.80 -51.61
C ALA A 269 -22.99 7.40 -53.00
N LYS A 270 -24.16 8.03 -53.23
CA LYS A 270 -24.46 8.80 -54.45
C LYS A 270 -24.00 10.27 -54.39
N GLY A 271 -23.37 10.69 -53.29
CA GLY A 271 -22.83 12.05 -53.13
C GLY A 271 -23.82 13.10 -52.60
N TRP A 272 -25.03 12.68 -52.20
CA TRP A 272 -25.98 13.59 -51.53
C TRP A 272 -25.48 13.99 -50.14
N LYS A 273 -25.85 15.20 -49.73
CA LYS A 273 -25.55 15.75 -48.40
C LYS A 273 -26.77 15.70 -47.49
N SER A 274 -26.53 15.83 -46.20
CA SER A 274 -27.55 15.80 -45.15
C SER A 274 -27.44 17.02 -44.26
N VAL A 275 -28.54 17.46 -43.66
CA VAL A 275 -28.55 18.47 -42.59
C VAL A 275 -29.25 17.90 -41.35
N TYR A 276 -28.74 18.21 -40.16
CA TYR A 276 -29.44 17.94 -38.90
C TYR A 276 -29.97 19.24 -38.29
N VAL A 277 -31.28 19.34 -38.07
CA VAL A 277 -31.92 20.47 -37.41
C VAL A 277 -32.26 20.08 -35.96
N PRO A 278 -31.49 20.58 -34.98
CA PRO A 278 -31.59 20.19 -33.57
C PRO A 278 -32.74 20.91 -32.83
N GLN A 279 -33.95 20.79 -33.37
CA GLN A 279 -35.16 21.37 -32.78
C GLN A 279 -36.27 20.31 -32.72
N ILE A 280 -37.02 20.34 -31.61
CA ILE A 280 -38.15 19.42 -31.38
C ILE A 280 -39.35 19.96 -32.15
N PHE A 281 -39.69 19.26 -33.23
CA PHE A 281 -40.88 19.55 -34.03
C PHE A 281 -41.97 18.52 -33.88
N THR A 282 -41.63 17.31 -33.44
CA THR A 282 -42.59 16.26 -33.15
C THR A 282 -42.25 15.62 -31.81
N LYS A 283 -43.24 14.99 -31.16
CA LYS A 283 -43.00 14.10 -30.02
C LYS A 283 -43.69 12.77 -30.30
N GLY A 284 -42.96 11.67 -30.12
CA GLY A 284 -43.44 10.30 -30.29
C GLY A 284 -43.43 9.49 -29.00
N LEU A 285 -43.48 8.16 -29.13
CA LEU A 285 -43.45 7.20 -28.03
C LEU A 285 -42.14 6.42 -27.97
N VAL A 286 -41.63 6.19 -26.76
CA VAL A 286 -40.64 5.13 -26.47
C VAL A 286 -41.35 3.88 -25.95
N PRO A 287 -40.72 2.69 -26.05
CA PRO A 287 -41.26 1.50 -25.41
C PRO A 287 -41.35 1.68 -23.89
N SER A 288 -42.51 1.37 -23.33
CA SER A 288 -42.86 1.52 -21.92
C SER A 288 -42.84 0.19 -21.16
N THR A 289 -42.83 -0.95 -21.87
CA THR A 289 -42.61 -2.30 -21.29
C THR A 289 -41.29 -2.89 -21.74
N LEU A 290 -40.71 -3.76 -20.90
CA LEU A 290 -39.44 -4.43 -21.18
C LEU A 290 -39.52 -5.32 -22.44
N THR A 291 -40.67 -5.98 -22.66
CA THR A 291 -40.93 -6.79 -23.86
C THR A 291 -40.84 -5.96 -25.14
N SER A 292 -41.55 -4.81 -25.19
CA SER A 292 -41.55 -3.92 -26.36
C SER A 292 -40.17 -3.31 -26.59
N TYR A 293 -39.46 -2.95 -25.52
CA TYR A 293 -38.08 -2.46 -25.61
C TYR A 293 -37.13 -3.52 -26.19
N TYR A 294 -37.14 -4.76 -25.69
CA TYR A 294 -36.28 -5.83 -26.22
C TYR A 294 -36.60 -6.20 -27.68
N LYS A 295 -37.88 -6.19 -28.09
CA LYS A 295 -38.26 -6.37 -29.50
C LYS A 295 -37.64 -5.28 -30.38
N GLN A 296 -37.70 -4.02 -29.94
CA GLN A 296 -37.10 -2.89 -30.65
C GLN A 296 -35.57 -3.01 -30.71
N GLN A 297 -34.91 -3.30 -29.59
CA GLN A 297 -33.46 -3.46 -29.53
C GLN A 297 -32.95 -4.62 -30.39
N LEU A 298 -33.69 -5.74 -30.44
CA LEU A 298 -33.36 -6.86 -31.31
C LEU A 298 -33.46 -6.45 -32.80
N LYS A 299 -34.52 -5.72 -33.18
CA LYS A 299 -34.70 -5.20 -34.54
C LYS A 299 -33.53 -4.29 -34.93
N TRP A 300 -33.16 -3.34 -34.07
CA TRP A 300 -32.08 -2.39 -34.34
C TRP A 300 -30.71 -3.09 -34.39
N SER A 301 -30.42 -3.98 -33.43
CA SER A 301 -29.18 -4.75 -33.41
C SER A 301 -29.03 -5.62 -34.67
N ARG A 302 -30.06 -6.42 -35.00
CA ARG A 302 -30.05 -7.27 -36.19
C ARG A 302 -29.93 -6.46 -37.48
N GLY A 303 -30.69 -5.38 -37.60
CA GLY A 303 -30.76 -4.57 -38.81
C GLY A 303 -29.47 -3.81 -39.11
N THR A 304 -28.88 -3.15 -38.10
CA THR A 304 -27.62 -2.41 -38.27
C THR A 304 -26.44 -3.34 -38.52
N LEU A 305 -26.35 -4.49 -37.83
CA LEU A 305 -25.33 -5.49 -38.08
C LEU A 305 -25.48 -6.12 -39.47
N GLU A 306 -26.71 -6.32 -39.97
CA GLU A 306 -26.92 -6.74 -41.36
C GLU A 306 -26.32 -5.75 -42.35
N LEU A 307 -26.58 -4.45 -42.15
CA LEU A 307 -26.07 -3.40 -43.02
C LEU A 307 -24.53 -3.36 -43.00
N LEU A 308 -23.90 -3.59 -41.85
CA LEU A 308 -22.45 -3.67 -41.73
C LEU A 308 -21.85 -4.78 -42.61
N VAL A 309 -22.52 -5.92 -42.72
CA VAL A 309 -21.98 -7.09 -43.45
C VAL A 309 -22.49 -7.21 -44.89
N THR A 310 -23.61 -6.59 -45.27
CA THR A 310 -24.18 -6.71 -46.63
C THR A 310 -24.13 -5.44 -47.46
N VAL A 311 -24.30 -4.27 -46.83
CA VAL A 311 -24.43 -2.99 -47.54
C VAL A 311 -23.14 -2.18 -47.47
N PHE A 312 -22.58 -2.03 -46.27
CA PHE A 312 -21.36 -1.26 -46.04
C PHE A 312 -20.17 -1.69 -46.94
N PRO A 313 -19.86 -3.00 -47.11
CA PRO A 313 -18.75 -3.41 -47.97
C PRO A 313 -18.95 -3.04 -49.44
N LYS A 314 -20.21 -3.07 -49.92
CA LYS A 314 -20.57 -2.70 -51.29
C LYS A 314 -20.44 -1.19 -51.53
N LEU A 315 -20.81 -0.38 -50.54
CA LEU A 315 -20.78 1.08 -50.62
C LEU A 315 -19.46 1.70 -50.18
N PHE A 316 -18.54 0.92 -49.59
CA PHE A 316 -17.32 1.39 -48.93
C PHE A 316 -16.49 2.36 -49.79
N ARG A 317 -16.28 2.04 -51.08
CA ARG A 317 -15.47 2.85 -52.00
C ARG A 317 -16.11 4.21 -52.32
N HIS A 318 -17.43 4.32 -52.20
CA HIS A 318 -18.19 5.54 -52.51
C HIS A 318 -18.36 6.48 -51.32
N PHE A 319 -17.99 6.04 -50.11
CA PHE A 319 -17.99 6.88 -48.92
C PHE A 319 -16.71 7.72 -48.79
N THR A 320 -16.88 8.90 -48.20
CA THR A 320 -15.75 9.67 -47.65
C THR A 320 -15.11 8.92 -46.49
N TRP A 321 -13.85 9.24 -46.13
CA TRP A 321 -13.18 8.58 -45.00
C TRP A 321 -13.94 8.71 -43.67
N ARG A 322 -14.58 9.85 -43.40
CA ARG A 322 -15.41 10.04 -42.19
C ARG A 322 -16.65 9.16 -42.20
N GLN A 323 -17.33 9.04 -43.34
CA GLN A 323 -18.47 8.13 -43.51
C GLN A 323 -18.06 6.66 -43.37
N ARG A 324 -16.87 6.27 -43.85
CA ARG A 324 -16.33 4.92 -43.65
C ARG A 324 -16.14 4.59 -42.18
N ILE A 325 -15.54 5.51 -41.41
CA ILE A 325 -15.35 5.36 -39.97
C ILE A 325 -16.71 5.29 -39.26
N HIS A 326 -17.62 6.22 -39.58
CA HIS A 326 -18.95 6.29 -38.95
C HIS A 326 -19.78 5.02 -39.19
N PHE A 327 -20.02 4.64 -40.44
CA PHE A 327 -20.86 3.47 -40.77
C PHE A 327 -20.16 2.14 -40.45
N GLY A 328 -18.84 2.11 -40.34
CA GLY A 328 -18.08 0.94 -39.92
C GLY A 328 -18.10 0.72 -38.40
N ILE A 329 -18.07 1.79 -37.60
CA ILE A 329 -18.00 1.69 -36.12
C ILE A 329 -19.39 1.68 -35.48
N LEU A 330 -20.35 2.45 -36.00
CA LEU A 330 -21.68 2.59 -35.40
C LEU A 330 -22.36 1.23 -35.09
N PRO A 331 -22.38 0.23 -36.00
CA PRO A 331 -23.01 -1.06 -35.72
C PRO A 331 -22.26 -1.90 -34.66
N LEU A 332 -20.97 -1.63 -34.42
CA LEU A 332 -20.17 -2.33 -33.41
C LEU A 332 -20.63 -2.02 -31.98
N HIS A 333 -21.46 -0.98 -31.78
CA HIS A 333 -22.12 -0.72 -30.50
C HIS A 333 -22.84 -1.96 -29.95
N TYR A 334 -23.47 -2.74 -30.83
CA TYR A 334 -24.21 -3.95 -30.45
C TYR A 334 -23.30 -5.11 -30.03
N LEU A 335 -21.97 -5.03 -30.24
CA LEU A 335 -21.04 -5.99 -29.65
C LEU A 335 -20.88 -5.81 -28.14
N SER A 336 -21.38 -4.71 -27.56
CA SER A 336 -21.40 -4.48 -26.12
C SER A 336 -22.06 -5.62 -25.33
N GLY A 337 -22.98 -6.37 -25.93
CA GLY A 337 -23.57 -7.55 -25.30
C GLY A 337 -22.54 -8.64 -24.95
N ILE A 338 -21.57 -8.89 -25.83
CA ILE A 338 -20.47 -9.84 -25.57
C ILE A 338 -19.58 -9.34 -24.45
N PHE A 339 -19.20 -8.06 -24.50
CA PHE A 339 -18.28 -7.50 -23.51
C PHE A 339 -18.93 -7.38 -22.13
N TYR A 340 -20.23 -7.10 -22.03
CA TYR A 340 -20.95 -7.20 -20.75
C TYR A 340 -20.95 -8.62 -20.21
N LEU A 341 -21.19 -9.64 -21.05
CA LEU A 341 -21.11 -11.04 -20.62
C LEU A 341 -19.70 -11.36 -20.08
N ILE A 342 -18.65 -10.99 -20.80
CA ILE A 342 -17.26 -11.19 -20.34
C ILE A 342 -17.03 -10.48 -19.00
N SER A 343 -17.45 -9.22 -18.86
CA SER A 343 -17.36 -8.46 -17.60
C SER A 343 -18.10 -9.11 -16.44
N PHE A 344 -19.21 -9.82 -16.69
CA PHE A 344 -19.91 -10.59 -15.66
C PHE A 344 -19.16 -11.87 -15.30
N LEU A 345 -18.55 -12.55 -16.28
CA LEU A 345 -17.80 -13.79 -16.06
C LEU A 345 -16.50 -13.60 -15.27
N ILE A 346 -15.82 -12.46 -15.39
CA ILE A 346 -14.55 -12.20 -14.68
C ILE A 346 -14.67 -12.37 -13.16
N PRO A 347 -15.58 -11.66 -12.44
CA PRO A 347 -15.72 -11.86 -11.00
C PRO A 347 -16.24 -13.26 -10.67
N PHE A 348 -17.04 -13.90 -11.54
CA PHE A 348 -17.51 -15.27 -11.31
C PHE A 348 -16.35 -16.25 -11.28
N ILE A 349 -15.57 -16.26 -12.36
CA ILE A 349 -14.43 -17.17 -12.46
C ILE A 349 -13.45 -16.85 -11.33
N SER A 350 -13.10 -15.58 -11.12
CA SER A 350 -12.15 -15.18 -10.07
C SER A 350 -12.57 -15.65 -8.67
N LEU A 351 -13.86 -15.53 -8.31
CA LEU A 351 -14.36 -15.96 -7.00
C LEU A 351 -14.52 -17.49 -6.88
N PHE A 352 -14.94 -18.17 -7.95
CA PHE A 352 -15.08 -19.63 -7.94
C PHE A 352 -13.72 -20.36 -7.94
N THR A 353 -12.69 -19.76 -8.53
CA THR A 353 -11.34 -20.36 -8.60
C THR A 353 -10.37 -19.76 -7.60
N ALA A 354 -10.77 -18.73 -6.84
CA ALA A 354 -9.91 -17.94 -5.96
C ALA A 354 -8.63 -17.42 -6.67
N THR A 355 -8.74 -17.11 -7.97
CA THR A 355 -7.62 -16.61 -8.80
C THR A 355 -7.82 -15.17 -9.18
N THR A 356 -6.72 -14.44 -9.44
CA THR A 356 -6.77 -13.03 -9.82
C THR A 356 -6.33 -12.83 -11.28
N PRO A 357 -6.92 -11.90 -12.05
CA PRO A 357 -6.41 -11.55 -13.38
C PRO A 357 -5.12 -10.73 -13.29
N TRP A 358 -4.92 -10.00 -12.20
CA TRP A 358 -3.92 -8.95 -12.08
C TRP A 358 -3.36 -8.90 -10.65
N LYS A 359 -2.03 -8.93 -10.52
CA LYS A 359 -1.31 -8.84 -9.25
C LYS A 359 -0.75 -7.43 -9.05
N GLY A 360 -1.31 -6.71 -8.09
CA GLY A 360 -0.80 -5.39 -7.70
C GLY A 360 -1.68 -4.72 -6.65
N ASN A 361 -1.27 -3.53 -6.23
CA ASN A 361 -1.99 -2.80 -5.18
C ASN A 361 -3.28 -2.17 -5.74
N VAL A 362 -4.42 -2.59 -5.19
CA VAL A 362 -5.77 -2.13 -5.60
C VAL A 362 -5.95 -0.61 -5.39
N ILE A 363 -5.27 -0.02 -4.41
CA ILE A 363 -5.29 1.42 -4.17
C ILE A 363 -4.63 2.15 -5.36
N ASN A 364 -3.48 1.67 -5.84
CA ASN A 364 -2.81 2.25 -7.00
C ASN A 364 -3.66 2.14 -8.27
N PHE A 365 -4.35 1.02 -8.47
CA PHE A 365 -5.32 0.88 -9.55
C PHE A 365 -6.39 1.97 -9.48
N GLY A 366 -6.98 2.18 -8.29
CA GLY A 366 -7.98 3.24 -8.06
C GLY A 366 -7.45 4.64 -8.37
N LEU A 367 -6.23 4.96 -7.92
CA LEU A 367 -5.60 6.27 -8.12
C LEU A 367 -5.34 6.59 -9.60
N ILE A 368 -4.95 5.59 -10.40
CA ILE A 368 -4.67 5.76 -11.83
C ILE A 368 -5.97 5.75 -12.65
N PHE A 369 -6.97 4.99 -12.23
CA PHE A 369 -8.27 4.93 -12.92
C PHE A 369 -9.17 6.14 -12.63
N LEU A 370 -9.06 6.78 -11.45
CA LEU A 370 -9.95 7.88 -11.06
C LEU A 370 -9.91 9.10 -12.00
N PRO A 371 -8.75 9.56 -12.53
CA PRO A 371 -8.69 10.58 -13.58
C PRO A 371 -9.45 10.20 -14.85
N VAL A 372 -9.42 8.92 -15.25
CA VAL A 372 -10.16 8.40 -16.42
C VAL A 372 -11.66 8.49 -16.16
N LEU A 373 -12.12 7.94 -15.04
CA LEU A 373 -13.53 7.98 -14.63
C LEU A 373 -14.06 9.43 -14.55
N THR A 374 -13.27 10.31 -13.96
CA THR A 374 -13.63 11.73 -13.79
C THR A 374 -13.68 12.45 -15.12
N SER A 375 -12.76 12.15 -16.04
CA SER A 375 -12.78 12.72 -17.40
C SER A 375 -14.01 12.27 -18.19
N ILE A 376 -14.38 10.98 -18.10
CA ILE A 376 -15.60 10.42 -18.71
C ILE A 376 -16.84 11.13 -18.17
N LEU A 377 -17.00 11.20 -16.85
CA LEU A 377 -18.16 11.85 -16.22
C LEU A 377 -18.17 13.35 -16.49
N GLY A 378 -17.03 14.04 -16.33
CA GLY A 378 -16.90 15.47 -16.53
C GLY A 378 -17.24 15.91 -17.96
N ILE A 379 -16.72 15.22 -18.97
CA ILE A 379 -17.07 15.48 -20.38
C ILE A 379 -18.54 15.17 -20.61
N ARG A 380 -19.04 14.03 -20.10
CA ARG A 380 -20.44 13.64 -20.26
C ARG A 380 -21.39 14.70 -19.68
N PHE A 381 -21.14 15.20 -18.48
CA PHE A 381 -21.95 16.27 -17.86
C PHE A 381 -21.79 17.62 -18.56
N TYR A 382 -20.56 17.99 -18.94
CA TYR A 382 -20.30 19.27 -19.60
C TYR A 382 -21.02 19.38 -20.95
N VAL A 383 -21.09 18.28 -21.71
CA VAL A 383 -21.71 18.25 -23.04
C VAL A 383 -23.26 18.26 -22.98
N GLN A 384 -23.88 17.99 -21.83
CA GLN A 384 -25.34 18.11 -21.64
C GLN A 384 -25.88 19.56 -21.76
N ARG A 385 -25.01 20.54 -22.01
CA ARG A 385 -25.42 21.88 -22.44
C ARG A 385 -26.16 21.86 -23.77
N TRP A 386 -25.84 20.89 -24.62
CA TRP A 386 -26.35 20.73 -25.98
C TRP A 386 -27.31 19.53 -26.13
N VAL A 387 -27.88 19.03 -25.03
CA VAL A 387 -29.12 18.25 -25.14
C VAL A 387 -30.28 19.18 -25.54
N THR A 388 -31.31 18.62 -26.16
CA THR A 388 -32.34 19.42 -26.84
C THR A 388 -33.33 20.03 -25.85
N ASP A 389 -33.61 19.36 -24.74
CA ASP A 389 -34.43 19.90 -23.65
C ASP A 389 -33.67 19.90 -22.31
N LYS A 390 -33.97 20.85 -21.42
CA LYS A 390 -33.34 20.92 -20.09
C LYS A 390 -33.72 19.72 -19.21
N SER A 391 -34.92 19.18 -19.39
CA SER A 391 -35.41 18.00 -18.67
C SER A 391 -34.64 16.71 -19.04
N GLU A 392 -33.92 16.71 -20.17
CA GLU A 392 -33.06 15.60 -20.58
C GLU A 392 -31.71 15.59 -19.85
N ARG A 393 -31.40 16.57 -18.99
CA ARG A 393 -30.14 16.63 -18.24
C ARG A 393 -30.17 15.71 -17.02
N GLY A 394 -29.03 15.12 -16.68
CA GLY A 394 -28.90 14.27 -15.49
C GLY A 394 -27.83 13.18 -15.60
N THR A 395 -27.84 12.24 -14.66
CA THR A 395 -26.87 11.13 -14.61
C THR A 395 -27.14 10.05 -15.67
N HIS A 396 -28.39 9.95 -16.16
CA HIS A 396 -28.85 8.92 -17.10
C HIS A 396 -28.60 7.49 -16.63
N LEU A 397 -28.67 7.27 -15.31
CA LEU A 397 -28.37 5.98 -14.69
C LEU A 397 -29.38 4.90 -15.13
N MET A 398 -30.66 5.26 -15.34
CA MET A 398 -31.67 4.29 -15.73
C MET A 398 -31.38 3.72 -17.12
N GLY A 399 -30.95 4.58 -18.05
CA GLY A 399 -30.51 4.16 -19.37
C GLY A 399 -29.29 3.23 -19.32
N GLY A 400 -28.33 3.50 -18.43
CA GLY A 400 -27.16 2.63 -18.22
C GLY A 400 -27.52 1.24 -17.68
N VAL A 401 -28.37 1.17 -16.65
CA VAL A 401 -28.83 -0.11 -16.08
C VAL A 401 -29.66 -0.90 -17.10
N LEU A 402 -30.54 -0.22 -17.84
CA LEU A 402 -31.34 -0.86 -18.90
C LEU A 402 -30.44 -1.41 -20.03
N LEU A 403 -29.40 -0.67 -20.42
CA LEU A 403 -28.43 -1.11 -21.43
C LEU A 403 -27.69 -2.37 -20.96
N ALA A 404 -27.21 -2.38 -19.70
CA ALA A 404 -26.57 -3.56 -19.11
C ALA A 404 -27.52 -4.77 -19.09
N CYS A 405 -28.81 -4.58 -18.79
CA CYS A 405 -29.82 -5.63 -18.83
C CYS A 405 -30.16 -6.14 -20.24
N THR A 406 -29.64 -5.51 -21.30
CA THR A 406 -29.96 -5.83 -22.72
C THR A 406 -28.88 -6.69 -23.37
N TRP A 407 -27.81 -7.02 -22.64
CA TRP A 407 -26.63 -7.73 -23.16
C TRP A 407 -26.98 -8.97 -24.02
N TRP A 408 -27.89 -9.81 -23.53
CA TRP A 408 -28.26 -11.07 -24.18
C TRP A 408 -29.08 -10.85 -25.47
N ILE A 409 -29.87 -9.77 -25.54
CA ILE A 409 -30.62 -9.40 -26.76
C ILE A 409 -29.66 -9.02 -27.89
N TYR A 410 -28.60 -8.29 -27.56
CA TYR A 410 -27.57 -7.92 -28.53
C TYR A 410 -26.78 -9.13 -29.02
N ILE A 411 -26.49 -10.10 -28.14
CA ILE A 411 -25.89 -11.38 -28.55
C ILE A 411 -26.81 -12.13 -29.51
N ILE A 412 -28.12 -12.19 -29.23
CA ILE A 412 -29.09 -12.80 -30.16
C ILE A 412 -29.10 -12.06 -31.50
N GLY A 413 -29.09 -10.73 -31.49
CA GLY A 413 -29.02 -9.91 -32.71
C GLY A 413 -27.79 -10.22 -33.56
N LEU A 414 -26.63 -10.41 -32.92
CA LEU A 414 -25.41 -10.84 -33.58
C LEU A 414 -25.51 -12.26 -34.13
N ILE A 415 -25.97 -13.23 -33.33
CA ILE A 415 -26.14 -14.63 -33.76
C ILE A 415 -27.09 -14.69 -34.95
N TYR A 416 -28.22 -13.99 -34.90
CA TYR A 416 -29.18 -13.92 -36.00
C TYR A 416 -28.59 -13.28 -37.27
N THR A 417 -27.62 -12.36 -37.12
CA THR A 417 -26.88 -11.81 -38.25
C THR A 417 -25.94 -12.84 -38.86
N ILE A 418 -25.17 -13.55 -38.03
CA ILE A 418 -24.22 -14.59 -38.47
C ILE A 418 -24.95 -15.71 -39.22
N ILE A 419 -26.03 -16.24 -38.65
CA ILE A 419 -26.82 -17.33 -39.26
C ILE A 419 -27.82 -16.84 -40.32
N ARG A 420 -27.83 -15.54 -40.63
CA ARG A 420 -28.74 -14.91 -41.60
C ARG A 420 -30.24 -15.19 -41.32
N LYS A 421 -30.62 -15.31 -40.04
CA LYS A 421 -32.03 -15.52 -39.66
C LYS A 421 -32.86 -14.31 -40.10
N LYS A 422 -33.93 -14.57 -40.83
CA LYS A 422 -34.92 -13.56 -41.22
C LYS A 422 -35.78 -13.23 -39.99
N VAL A 423 -35.71 -11.98 -39.55
CA VAL A 423 -36.60 -11.44 -38.51
C VAL A 423 -37.70 -10.66 -39.23
N PRO A 424 -39.00 -10.94 -38.99
CA PRO A 424 -40.08 -10.20 -39.61
C PRO A 424 -40.07 -8.75 -39.14
N TYR A 425 -40.38 -7.83 -40.04
CA TYR A 425 -40.62 -6.43 -39.69
C TYR A 425 -42.00 -6.35 -39.04
N LEU A 426 -42.03 -6.21 -37.71
CA LEU A 426 -43.24 -5.91 -36.95
C LEU A 426 -43.12 -4.46 -36.44
N PRO A 427 -44.15 -3.62 -36.57
CA PRO A 427 -44.17 -2.32 -35.92
C PRO A 427 -43.99 -2.49 -34.41
N THR A 428 -43.35 -1.51 -33.80
CA THR A 428 -43.23 -1.45 -32.34
C THR A 428 -44.65 -1.34 -31.76
N PRO A 429 -45.06 -2.20 -30.82
CA PRO A 429 -46.38 -2.11 -30.19
C PRO A 429 -46.64 -0.71 -29.63
N LYS A 430 -47.83 -0.16 -29.90
CA LYS A 430 -48.24 1.20 -29.49
C LYS A 430 -49.26 1.21 -28.34
N GLU A 431 -49.81 0.03 -27.99
CA GLU A 431 -50.61 -0.19 -26.80
C GLU A 431 -49.93 -1.19 -25.86
N ASP A 432 -49.88 -0.87 -24.56
CA ASP A 432 -49.27 -1.69 -23.51
C ASP A 432 -50.22 -2.76 -22.95
N LYS A 433 -50.75 -3.63 -23.82
CA LYS A 433 -51.56 -4.78 -23.38
C LYS A 433 -50.71 -6.02 -23.06
N ASP A 434 -49.48 -6.08 -23.58
CA ASP A 434 -48.57 -7.22 -23.40
C ASP A 434 -47.95 -7.22 -21.99
N ARG A 435 -48.39 -8.12 -21.10
CA ARG A 435 -47.69 -8.38 -19.83
C ARG A 435 -46.29 -8.92 -20.13
N THR A 436 -45.28 -8.40 -19.44
CA THR A 436 -43.90 -8.88 -19.53
C THR A 436 -43.84 -10.38 -19.22
N SER A 437 -43.37 -11.19 -20.17
CA SER A 437 -43.22 -12.64 -19.97
C SER A 437 -42.05 -12.92 -19.03
N TRP A 438 -42.26 -13.74 -18.01
CA TRP A 438 -41.19 -14.15 -17.07
C TRP A 438 -39.96 -14.74 -17.80
N LYS A 439 -40.18 -15.39 -18.95
CA LYS A 439 -39.10 -16.01 -19.74
C LYS A 439 -38.01 -15.03 -20.18
N ILE A 440 -38.35 -13.76 -20.43
CA ILE A 440 -37.36 -12.77 -20.90
C ILE A 440 -36.45 -12.27 -19.77
N LEU A 441 -36.80 -12.57 -18.51
CA LEU A 441 -36.01 -12.18 -17.33
C LEU A 441 -34.95 -13.22 -16.99
N ILE A 442 -35.14 -14.46 -17.42
CA ILE A 442 -34.30 -15.61 -17.05
C ILE A 442 -32.80 -15.34 -17.26
N PRO A 443 -32.32 -14.82 -18.41
CA PRO A 443 -30.88 -14.60 -18.60
C PRO A 443 -30.27 -13.65 -17.56
N ASN A 444 -30.98 -12.56 -17.23
CA ASN A 444 -30.53 -11.61 -16.22
C ASN A 444 -30.60 -12.22 -14.82
N LEU A 445 -31.70 -12.91 -14.48
CA LEU A 445 -31.84 -13.57 -13.17
C LEU A 445 -30.78 -14.64 -12.92
N ILE A 446 -30.39 -15.41 -13.94
CA ILE A 446 -29.30 -16.40 -13.84
C ILE A 446 -28.00 -15.68 -13.47
N VAL A 447 -27.62 -14.62 -14.19
CA VAL A 447 -26.41 -13.84 -13.88
C VAL A 447 -26.50 -13.27 -12.45
N GLY A 448 -27.66 -12.75 -12.04
CA GLY A 448 -27.85 -12.23 -10.69
C GLY A 448 -27.71 -13.27 -9.58
N VAL A 449 -28.28 -14.47 -9.76
CA VAL A 449 -28.18 -15.57 -8.78
C VAL A 449 -26.75 -16.13 -8.74
N VAL A 450 -26.12 -16.35 -9.90
CA VAL A 450 -24.74 -16.81 -9.98
C VAL A 450 -23.78 -15.83 -9.31
N SER A 451 -23.98 -14.51 -9.46
CA SER A 451 -23.23 -13.49 -8.72
C SER A 451 -23.28 -13.69 -7.20
N ILE A 452 -24.48 -13.92 -6.64
CA ILE A 452 -24.65 -14.11 -5.19
C ILE A 452 -23.98 -15.40 -4.72
N ILE A 453 -24.15 -16.49 -5.48
CA ILE A 453 -23.50 -17.77 -5.19
C ILE A 453 -21.97 -17.61 -5.22
N ALA A 454 -21.43 -16.92 -6.24
CA ALA A 454 -20.01 -16.67 -6.37
C ALA A 454 -19.45 -15.87 -5.19
N VAL A 455 -20.17 -14.86 -4.69
CA VAL A 455 -19.78 -14.07 -3.50
C VAL A 455 -19.73 -14.94 -2.25
N ILE A 456 -20.81 -15.71 -1.99
CA ILE A 456 -20.91 -16.56 -0.80
C ILE A 456 -19.81 -17.62 -0.82
N TYR A 457 -19.65 -18.30 -1.96
CA TYR A 457 -18.63 -19.33 -2.14
C TYR A 457 -17.22 -18.74 -2.05
N GLY A 458 -16.92 -17.71 -2.84
CA GLY A 458 -15.60 -17.09 -2.92
C GLY A 458 -15.09 -16.58 -1.57
N LEU A 459 -15.92 -15.85 -0.81
CA LEU A 459 -15.54 -15.36 0.52
C LEU A 459 -15.50 -16.44 1.60
N SER A 460 -16.12 -17.60 1.37
CA SER A 460 -16.00 -18.75 2.27
C SER A 460 -14.65 -19.47 2.14
N ILE A 461 -14.01 -19.41 0.97
CA ILE A 461 -12.75 -20.09 0.68
C ILE A 461 -11.53 -19.16 0.71
N ASP A 462 -11.70 -17.89 0.32
CA ASP A 462 -10.61 -16.92 0.20
C ASP A 462 -11.01 -15.54 0.73
N PHE A 463 -10.34 -15.12 1.81
CA PHE A 463 -10.60 -13.83 2.45
C PHE A 463 -9.45 -12.84 2.22
N THR A 464 -9.22 -12.49 0.95
CA THR A 464 -8.20 -11.50 0.55
C THR A 464 -8.81 -10.16 0.17
N PRO A 465 -8.05 -9.04 0.23
CA PRO A 465 -8.52 -7.75 -0.27
C PRO A 465 -9.04 -7.82 -1.71
N PHE A 466 -8.41 -8.65 -2.55
CA PHE A 466 -8.82 -8.86 -3.92
C PHE A 466 -10.19 -9.58 -4.03
N SER A 467 -10.38 -10.68 -3.29
CA SER A 467 -11.66 -11.42 -3.29
C SER A 467 -12.82 -10.59 -2.74
N ILE A 468 -12.54 -9.71 -1.77
CA ILE A 468 -13.51 -8.70 -1.30
C ILE A 468 -13.88 -7.73 -2.43
N PHE A 469 -12.89 -7.25 -3.20
CA PHE A 469 -13.14 -6.33 -4.32
C PHE A 469 -13.92 -6.98 -5.46
N MET A 470 -13.57 -8.22 -5.85
CA MET A 470 -14.32 -8.98 -6.84
C MET A 470 -15.74 -9.32 -6.38
N SER A 471 -15.93 -9.55 -5.08
CA SER A 471 -17.26 -9.70 -4.49
C SER A 471 -18.08 -8.42 -4.63
N GLY A 472 -17.47 -7.24 -4.47
CA GLY A 472 -18.11 -5.95 -4.74
C GLY A 472 -18.61 -5.82 -6.19
N PHE A 473 -17.81 -6.22 -7.18
CA PHE A 473 -18.24 -6.23 -8.58
C PHE A 473 -19.35 -7.25 -8.86
N ALA A 474 -19.27 -8.45 -8.29
CA ALA A 474 -20.32 -9.46 -8.41
C ALA A 474 -21.66 -8.96 -7.80
N LEU A 475 -21.62 -8.29 -6.65
CA LEU A 475 -22.80 -7.67 -6.02
C LEU A 475 -23.37 -6.53 -6.86
N LEU A 476 -22.52 -5.72 -7.52
CA LEU A 476 -22.97 -4.70 -8.45
C LEU A 476 -23.68 -5.33 -9.67
N ASN A 477 -23.10 -6.40 -10.23
CA ASN A 477 -23.73 -7.18 -11.30
C ASN A 477 -25.09 -7.72 -10.85
N ALA A 478 -25.16 -8.33 -9.66
CA ALA A 478 -26.40 -8.84 -9.09
C ALA A 478 -27.46 -7.73 -8.97
N SER A 479 -27.06 -6.56 -8.47
CA SER A 479 -27.94 -5.41 -8.30
C SER A 479 -28.54 -4.94 -9.62
N PHE A 480 -27.74 -4.81 -10.68
CA PHE A 480 -28.23 -4.43 -12.00
C PHE A 480 -29.15 -5.49 -12.59
N MET A 481 -28.77 -6.76 -12.48
CA MET A 481 -29.56 -7.85 -13.04
C MET A 481 -30.91 -8.02 -12.34
N PHE A 482 -30.96 -7.97 -11.00
CA PHE A 482 -32.23 -8.05 -10.26
C PHE A 482 -33.11 -6.81 -10.47
N TYR A 483 -32.53 -5.66 -10.82
CA TYR A 483 -33.30 -4.48 -11.20
C TYR A 483 -34.20 -4.71 -12.44
N THR A 484 -33.92 -5.73 -13.25
CA THR A 484 -34.80 -6.18 -14.34
C THR A 484 -36.22 -6.50 -13.87
N LEU A 485 -36.40 -6.97 -12.62
CA LEU A 485 -37.71 -7.26 -12.03
C LEU A 485 -38.55 -5.98 -11.90
N LYS A 486 -37.91 -4.86 -11.51
CA LYS A 486 -38.56 -3.56 -11.44
C LYS A 486 -38.96 -3.06 -12.82
N PHE A 487 -38.10 -3.24 -13.83
CA PHE A 487 -38.44 -2.93 -15.22
C PHE A 487 -39.62 -3.76 -15.73
N ALA A 488 -39.72 -5.03 -15.32
CA ALA A 488 -40.74 -5.95 -15.80
C ALA A 488 -42.14 -5.71 -15.20
N TYR A 489 -42.21 -5.35 -13.91
CA TYR A 489 -43.46 -5.36 -13.11
C TYR A 489 -43.91 -3.98 -12.59
N GLN A 490 -43.26 -2.89 -12.98
CA GLN A 490 -43.71 -1.55 -12.62
C GLN A 490 -45.08 -1.25 -13.25
N LYS A 491 -46.01 -0.68 -12.47
CA LYS A 491 -47.29 -0.19 -12.99
C LYS A 491 -47.07 1.09 -13.81
N PRO A 492 -47.59 1.17 -15.05
CA PRO A 492 -47.48 2.38 -15.88
C PRO A 492 -48.30 3.53 -15.30
N LYS A 493 -47.80 4.75 -15.47
CA LYS A 493 -48.52 5.99 -15.11
C LYS A 493 -49.31 6.53 -16.31
N PRO A 494 -50.42 7.26 -16.09
CA PRO A 494 -51.17 7.86 -17.18
C PRO A 494 -50.32 8.89 -17.93
N VAL A 495 -50.38 8.84 -19.26
CA VAL A 495 -49.62 9.71 -20.17
C VAL A 495 -50.52 10.85 -20.66
N SER A 496 -50.04 12.09 -20.59
CA SER A 496 -50.71 13.26 -21.17
C SER A 496 -49.89 13.84 -22.31
N LEU A 497 -50.50 14.06 -23.47
CA LEU A 497 -49.84 14.64 -24.63
C LEU A 497 -49.74 16.16 -24.45
N SER A 498 -48.61 16.64 -23.87
CA SER A 498 -48.33 18.07 -23.75
C SER A 498 -46.99 18.46 -24.40
N PHE A 499 -47.03 19.50 -25.23
CA PHE A 499 -45.80 20.15 -25.70
C PHE A 499 -45.16 20.98 -24.58
N ASP A 500 -46.00 21.60 -23.74
CA ASP A 500 -45.59 22.29 -22.52
C ASP A 500 -45.50 21.30 -21.35
N ILE A 501 -44.29 20.82 -21.08
CA ILE A 501 -44.00 20.09 -19.86
C ILE A 501 -43.80 21.14 -18.76
N LYS A 502 -44.83 21.43 -17.98
CA LYS A 502 -44.60 22.00 -16.64
C LYS A 502 -43.94 20.91 -15.82
N GLU A 503 -42.70 21.16 -15.37
CA GLU A 503 -41.95 20.27 -14.45
C GLU A 503 -42.81 19.90 -13.24
N LYS A 504 -43.56 18.80 -13.32
CA LYS A 504 -44.12 18.09 -12.15
C LYS A 504 -43.12 16.99 -11.71
N GLY A 505 -41.83 17.31 -11.76
CA GLY A 505 -40.77 16.46 -11.23
C GLY A 505 -40.64 16.63 -9.72
N ASN A 506 -40.12 15.62 -9.04
CA ASN A 506 -39.76 15.72 -7.63
C ASN A 506 -38.70 16.83 -7.47
N LEU A 507 -39.09 18.00 -6.93
CA LEU A 507 -38.31 19.24 -6.92
C LEU A 507 -36.89 19.05 -6.36
N ILE A 508 -36.74 18.10 -5.45
CA ILE A 508 -35.46 17.74 -4.83
C ILE A 508 -34.50 17.10 -5.85
N ILE A 509 -34.99 16.16 -6.65
CA ILE A 509 -34.17 15.45 -7.66
C ILE A 509 -33.74 16.41 -8.77
N SER A 510 -34.67 17.24 -9.27
CA SER A 510 -34.34 18.25 -10.29
C SER A 510 -33.39 19.32 -9.74
N SER A 511 -33.52 19.69 -8.47
CA SER A 511 -32.57 20.57 -7.79
C SER A 511 -31.17 19.94 -7.73
N ILE A 512 -31.04 18.68 -7.30
CA ILE A 512 -29.75 17.98 -7.25
C ILE A 512 -29.12 17.88 -8.64
N GLN A 513 -29.89 17.48 -9.66
CA GLN A 513 -29.41 17.38 -11.04
C GLN A 513 -28.93 18.74 -11.57
N ASN A 514 -29.67 19.82 -11.29
CA ASN A 514 -29.27 21.17 -11.67
C ASN A 514 -28.02 21.65 -10.92
N HIS A 515 -27.87 21.34 -9.64
CA HIS A 515 -26.65 21.66 -8.88
C HIS A 515 -25.45 20.89 -9.42
N ALA A 516 -25.57 19.58 -9.65
CA ALA A 516 -24.53 18.76 -10.24
C ALA A 516 -24.12 19.27 -11.64
N PHE A 517 -25.09 19.59 -12.49
CA PHE A 517 -24.84 20.19 -13.79
C PHE A 517 -24.10 21.54 -13.68
N LYS A 518 -24.55 22.44 -12.79
CA LYS A 518 -23.88 23.74 -12.56
C LYS A 518 -22.45 23.57 -12.05
N PHE A 519 -22.23 22.60 -11.16
CA PHE A 519 -20.90 22.26 -10.65
C PHE A 519 -19.99 21.81 -11.78
N TRP A 520 -20.36 20.74 -12.51
CA TRP A 520 -19.54 20.22 -13.61
C TRP A 520 -19.36 21.25 -14.73
N HIS A 521 -20.36 22.09 -14.99
CA HIS A 521 -20.26 23.15 -15.98
C HIS A 521 -19.11 24.13 -15.69
N LYS A 522 -18.86 24.48 -14.41
CA LYS A 522 -17.77 25.38 -14.02
C LYS A 522 -16.48 24.64 -13.66
N ALA A 523 -16.62 23.48 -13.03
CA ALA A 523 -15.51 22.77 -12.39
C ALA A 523 -14.91 21.67 -13.26
N ALA A 524 -15.57 21.15 -14.30
CA ALA A 524 -15.10 19.94 -14.99
C ALA A 524 -13.65 20.04 -15.50
N LEU A 525 -13.30 21.13 -16.18
CA LEU A 525 -11.94 21.34 -16.68
C LEU A 525 -10.90 21.51 -15.56
N PRO A 526 -11.05 22.47 -14.61
CA PRO A 526 -10.06 22.61 -13.54
C PRO A 526 -9.99 21.37 -12.65
N PHE A 527 -11.10 20.66 -12.43
CA PHE A 527 -11.13 19.44 -11.65
C PHE A 527 -10.36 18.30 -12.33
N VAL A 528 -10.56 18.09 -13.64
CA VAL A 528 -9.77 17.10 -14.40
C VAL A 528 -8.28 17.45 -14.39
N PHE A 529 -7.93 18.72 -14.55
CA PHE A 529 -6.53 19.17 -14.51
C PHE A 529 -5.89 18.94 -13.13
N VAL A 530 -6.57 19.35 -12.05
CA VAL A 530 -6.09 19.14 -10.67
C VAL A 530 -5.93 17.66 -10.37
N LEU A 531 -6.88 16.81 -10.77
CA LEU A 531 -6.78 15.37 -10.53
C LEU A 531 -5.63 14.75 -11.34
N LEU A 532 -5.46 15.14 -12.60
CA LEU A 532 -4.33 14.69 -13.41
C LEU A 532 -2.99 15.06 -12.77
N ALA A 533 -2.83 16.31 -12.33
CA ALA A 533 -1.62 16.77 -11.67
C ALA A 533 -1.41 16.05 -10.33
N THR A 534 -2.42 16.00 -9.47
CA THR A 534 -2.32 15.38 -8.14
C THR A 534 -2.07 13.88 -8.22
N PHE A 535 -2.76 13.13 -9.07
CA PHE A 535 -2.54 11.68 -9.21
C PHE A 535 -1.29 11.34 -10.00
N GLY A 536 -0.90 12.15 -10.99
CA GLY A 536 0.41 12.02 -11.64
C GLY A 536 1.55 12.22 -10.65
N SER A 537 1.48 13.29 -9.85
CA SER A 537 2.43 13.56 -8.77
C SER A 537 2.38 12.51 -7.67
N PHE A 538 1.20 12.02 -7.30
CA PHE A 538 1.06 10.96 -6.30
C PHE A 538 1.62 9.64 -6.81
N HIS A 539 1.43 9.29 -8.08
CA HIS A 539 2.03 8.09 -8.67
C HIS A 539 3.56 8.20 -8.71
N TYR A 540 4.10 9.33 -9.19
CA TYR A 540 5.53 9.60 -9.12
C TYR A 540 6.04 9.51 -7.68
N TYR A 541 5.30 10.08 -6.73
CA TYR A 541 5.61 9.99 -5.31
C TYR A 541 5.57 8.54 -4.81
N THR A 542 4.59 7.73 -5.20
CA THR A 542 4.53 6.31 -4.80
C THR A 542 5.71 5.51 -5.35
N GLU A 543 6.13 5.75 -6.60
CA GLU A 543 7.30 5.10 -7.17
C GLU A 543 8.60 5.62 -6.54
N TYR A 544 8.67 6.91 -6.23
CA TYR A 544 9.76 7.47 -5.44
C TYR A 544 9.82 6.80 -4.06
N VAL A 545 8.70 6.70 -3.33
CA VAL A 545 8.61 6.07 -2.01
C VAL A 545 8.98 4.59 -2.03
N LYS A 546 8.93 3.90 -3.18
CA LYS A 546 9.40 2.50 -3.33
C LYS A 546 10.91 2.35 -3.57
N TRP A 547 11.62 3.44 -3.87
CA TRP A 547 13.05 3.41 -4.17
C TRP A 547 13.80 4.61 -3.59
N GLY A 548 13.66 5.78 -4.22
CA GLY A 548 14.39 7.00 -3.84
C GLY A 548 14.02 7.53 -2.45
N GLY A 549 12.75 7.46 -2.09
CA GLY A 549 12.16 7.96 -0.85
C GLY A 549 12.05 6.94 0.27
N VAL A 550 12.46 5.68 0.06
CA VAL A 550 12.51 4.70 1.15
C VAL A 550 13.54 5.17 2.17
N LYS A 551 13.09 5.47 3.37
CA LYS A 551 13.94 5.82 4.50
C LYS A 551 13.95 4.65 5.48
N PRO A 552 15.05 4.46 6.25
CA PRO A 552 15.01 3.53 7.37
C PRO A 552 13.86 3.89 8.31
N GLU A 553 13.28 2.86 8.92
CA GLU A 553 12.32 3.07 9.98
C GLU A 553 13.02 3.84 11.12
N ILE A 554 12.46 4.99 11.48
CA ILE A 554 13.01 5.81 12.54
C ILE A 554 12.71 5.10 13.86
N GLN A 555 13.71 4.39 14.39
CA GLN A 555 13.66 3.91 15.76
C GLN A 555 13.82 5.13 16.67
N LYS A 556 12.71 5.61 17.23
CA LYS A 556 12.76 6.60 18.31
C LYS A 556 13.33 5.91 19.54
N LYS A 557 14.63 6.08 19.77
CA LYS A 557 15.24 5.67 21.04
C LYS A 557 14.70 6.57 22.14
N ASN A 558 14.30 5.97 23.27
CA ASN A 558 13.92 6.74 24.46
C ASN A 558 15.20 7.19 25.17
N VAL A 559 15.83 8.20 24.61
CA VAL A 559 17.08 8.77 25.12
C VAL A 559 16.77 9.55 26.40
N ILE A 560 17.46 9.21 27.49
CA ILE A 560 17.46 10.00 28.74
C ILE A 560 18.84 10.61 28.91
N ASN A 561 18.85 11.86 29.36
CA ASN A 561 20.05 12.53 29.82
C ASN A 561 19.99 12.70 31.35
N TYR A 562 21.09 12.36 32.03
CA TYR A 562 21.21 12.45 33.49
C TYR A 562 22.14 13.59 33.90
N ILE A 563 21.75 14.37 34.90
CA ILE A 563 22.61 15.38 35.52
C ILE A 563 23.04 14.87 36.88
N GLY A 564 24.33 14.88 37.16
CA GLY A 564 24.86 14.53 38.47
C GLY A 564 25.75 15.59 39.08
N VAL A 565 26.18 15.33 40.31
CA VAL A 565 27.07 16.23 41.05
C VAL A 565 27.98 15.47 42.01
N PHE A 566 29.19 15.97 42.16
CA PHE A 566 30.09 15.72 43.27
C PHE A 566 30.23 17.02 44.09
N ALA A 567 29.80 17.04 45.35
CA ALA A 567 29.80 18.26 46.17
C ALA A 567 30.27 18.01 47.62
N PRO A 568 31.57 17.77 47.84
CA PRO A 568 32.13 17.57 49.16
C PRO A 568 32.27 18.89 49.94
N ILE A 569 32.30 18.81 51.27
CA ILE A 569 32.63 19.94 52.17
C ILE A 569 34.06 19.81 52.73
N ALA A 570 34.60 18.59 52.74
CA ALA A 570 35.94 18.27 53.19
C ALA A 570 36.57 17.27 52.21
N ASP A 571 37.90 17.21 52.18
CA ASP A 571 38.65 16.27 51.35
C ASP A 571 38.57 14.84 51.94
N ASN A 572 37.39 14.22 51.81
CA ASN A 572 37.09 12.87 52.30
C ASN A 572 36.38 12.00 51.26
N GLY A 573 36.25 12.50 50.02
CA GLY A 573 35.59 11.80 48.92
C GLY A 573 34.06 11.72 49.00
N ILE A 574 33.41 12.32 50.01
CA ILE A 574 31.97 12.16 50.23
C ILE A 574 31.21 13.46 49.95
N SER A 575 30.23 13.39 49.02
CA SER A 575 29.28 14.48 48.78
C SER A 575 28.38 14.74 49.99
N ASN A 576 28.20 16.01 50.36
CA ASN A 576 27.29 16.40 51.43
C ASN A 576 25.87 16.61 50.90
N LEU A 577 24.92 15.78 51.33
CA LEU A 577 23.55 15.80 50.82
C LEU A 577 22.76 17.07 51.16
N GLN A 578 23.13 17.81 52.21
CA GLN A 578 22.51 19.11 52.47
C GLN A 578 23.01 20.13 51.45
N ASN A 579 24.33 20.21 51.24
CA ASN A 579 24.91 21.09 50.23
C ASN A 579 24.42 20.77 48.81
N VAL A 580 24.23 19.48 48.47
CA VAL A 580 23.61 19.08 47.19
C VAL A 580 22.17 19.58 47.08
N ARG A 581 21.38 19.51 48.15
CA ARG A 581 20.00 20.05 48.17
C ARG A 581 19.98 21.56 48.03
N ASP A 582 20.80 22.24 48.82
CA ASP A 582 20.92 23.70 48.80
C ASP A 582 21.36 24.17 47.40
N LEU A 583 22.34 23.49 46.79
CA LEU A 583 22.76 23.75 45.42
C LEU A 583 21.61 23.48 44.43
N SER A 584 20.95 22.32 44.52
CA SER A 584 19.82 21.95 43.65
C SER A 584 18.69 22.99 43.68
N GLU A 585 18.34 23.50 44.87
CA GLU A 585 17.36 24.59 45.05
C GLU A 585 17.88 25.93 44.53
N GLN A 586 19.18 26.21 44.73
CA GLN A 586 19.82 27.44 44.27
C GLN A 586 19.82 27.56 42.74
N ILE A 587 20.12 26.47 42.01
CA ILE A 587 20.24 26.48 40.55
C ILE A 587 19.02 25.91 39.81
N ASP A 588 17.95 25.55 40.55
CA ASP A 588 16.69 24.98 40.03
C ASP A 588 16.89 23.74 39.14
N VAL A 589 17.75 22.82 39.57
CA VAL A 589 18.14 21.61 38.83
C VAL A 589 18.12 20.42 39.75
N SER A 590 17.44 19.34 39.36
CA SER A 590 17.53 18.06 40.05
C SER A 590 18.80 17.31 39.65
N PHE A 591 19.57 16.85 40.64
CA PHE A 591 20.69 15.96 40.42
C PHE A 591 20.22 14.51 40.51
N ASP A 592 20.22 13.81 39.39
CA ASP A 592 19.81 12.40 39.30
C ASP A 592 20.93 11.45 39.73
N ILE A 593 22.18 11.90 39.70
CA ILE A 593 23.35 11.11 40.11
C ILE A 593 24.14 11.88 41.17
N ILE A 594 24.49 11.24 42.28
CA ILE A 594 25.38 11.81 43.30
C ILE A 594 26.65 10.97 43.33
N SER A 595 27.77 11.59 43.00
CA SER A 595 29.08 10.95 42.99
C SER A 595 29.71 10.92 44.38
N LEU A 596 30.47 9.87 44.67
CA LEU A 596 31.31 9.73 45.84
C LEU A 596 32.55 8.88 45.51
N TYR A 597 33.64 9.10 46.24
CA TYR A 597 34.90 8.36 46.12
C TYR A 597 35.04 7.46 47.35
N VAL A 598 35.27 6.17 47.10
CA VAL A 598 35.36 5.14 48.14
C VAL A 598 36.66 4.36 47.94
N ALA A 599 37.63 4.63 48.79
CA ALA A 599 38.88 3.90 48.86
C ALA A 599 38.70 2.47 49.40
N TRP A 600 39.47 1.53 48.86
CA TRP A 600 39.52 0.14 49.35
C TRP A 600 40.03 0.09 50.79
N LYS A 601 39.26 -0.59 51.67
CA LYS A 601 39.65 -0.88 53.05
C LYS A 601 39.38 -2.33 53.42
N LYS A 602 40.34 -3.00 54.07
CA LYS A 602 40.23 -4.42 54.49
C LYS A 602 38.97 -4.71 55.31
N ASP A 603 38.54 -3.78 56.16
CA ASP A 603 37.25 -3.85 56.86
C ASP A 603 36.14 -3.19 56.02
N ILE A 604 35.35 -4.02 55.34
CA ILE A 604 34.23 -3.55 54.50
C ILE A 604 33.05 -3.06 55.36
N GLU A 605 32.82 -3.65 56.54
CA GLU A 605 31.62 -3.35 57.34
C GLU A 605 31.63 -1.91 57.87
N SER A 606 32.79 -1.39 58.27
CA SER A 606 32.93 0.00 58.71
C SER A 606 33.07 1.00 57.56
N ASN A 607 33.48 0.56 56.36
CA ASN A 607 33.79 1.44 55.22
C ASN A 607 32.67 1.52 54.16
N PHE A 608 31.72 0.59 54.13
CA PHE A 608 30.63 0.60 53.17
C PHE A 608 29.55 1.65 53.56
N PRO A 609 29.30 2.69 52.74
CA PRO A 609 28.51 3.84 53.16
C PRO A 609 26.98 3.62 53.05
N ALA A 610 26.45 2.52 53.59
CA ALA A 610 25.04 2.10 53.41
C ALA A 610 24.01 3.20 53.71
N VAL A 611 24.14 3.88 54.85
CA VAL A 611 23.21 4.96 55.28
C VAL A 611 23.22 6.14 54.32
N LEU A 612 24.40 6.47 53.77
CA LEU A 612 24.55 7.53 52.79
C LEU A 612 23.90 7.13 51.46
N LEU A 613 24.14 5.90 50.99
CA LEU A 613 23.51 5.39 49.76
C LEU A 613 21.98 5.42 49.87
N ASP A 614 21.41 4.96 50.99
CA ASP A 614 19.97 5.04 51.24
C ASP A 614 19.45 6.48 51.25
N SER A 615 20.24 7.42 51.78
CA SER A 615 19.88 8.84 51.81
C SER A 615 19.92 9.47 50.42
N ILE A 616 20.87 9.07 49.56
CA ILE A 616 20.95 9.47 48.15
C ILE A 616 19.69 9.04 47.41
N TYR A 617 19.25 7.77 47.56
CA TYR A 617 18.01 7.29 46.91
C TYR A 617 16.76 8.05 47.40
N ARG A 618 16.66 8.36 48.70
CA ARG A 618 15.54 9.14 49.26
C ARG A 618 15.47 10.57 48.71
N GLN A 619 16.59 11.12 48.26
CA GLN A 619 16.65 12.42 47.59
C GLN A 619 16.26 12.34 46.10
N LYS A 620 15.86 11.16 45.59
CA LYS A 620 15.63 10.88 44.16
C LYS A 620 16.91 11.03 43.33
N SER A 621 18.01 10.45 43.82
CA SER A 621 19.28 10.38 43.11
C SER A 621 19.85 8.96 43.14
N ILE A 622 20.75 8.65 42.22
CA ILE A 622 21.45 7.37 42.09
C ILE A 622 22.90 7.56 42.52
N PRO A 623 23.45 6.72 43.42
CA PRO A 623 24.85 6.83 43.78
C PRO A 623 25.76 6.40 42.62
N MET A 624 26.81 7.18 42.39
CA MET A 624 27.98 6.77 41.61
C MET A 624 29.18 6.63 42.53
N ILE A 625 29.65 5.39 42.69
CA ILE A 625 30.79 5.06 43.52
C ILE A 625 32.03 5.00 42.63
N THR A 626 32.92 5.97 42.79
CA THR A 626 34.29 5.88 42.29
C THR A 626 35.08 4.99 43.25
N TRP A 627 35.38 3.77 42.82
CA TRP A 627 35.93 2.71 43.67
C TRP A 627 37.44 2.58 43.46
N GLU A 628 38.18 3.08 44.44
CA GLU A 628 39.61 3.37 44.29
C GLU A 628 40.47 2.27 44.95
N PRO A 629 41.29 1.53 44.19
CA PRO A 629 42.04 0.38 44.68
C PRO A 629 43.29 0.75 45.50
N TRP A 630 43.10 1.49 46.60
CA TRP A 630 44.15 1.84 47.54
C TRP A 630 44.62 0.63 48.37
N LEU A 631 45.92 0.37 48.41
CA LEU A 631 46.51 -0.79 49.09
C LEU A 631 46.84 -0.56 50.57
N ASN A 632 46.79 0.68 51.06
CA ASN A 632 47.36 1.10 52.36
C ASN A 632 46.81 0.31 53.57
N SER A 633 45.60 -0.24 53.48
CA SER A 633 44.94 -1.02 54.55
C SER A 633 45.13 -2.54 54.44
N PHE A 634 45.78 -3.02 53.38
CA PHE A 634 45.99 -4.43 53.06
C PHE A 634 47.45 -4.89 53.21
N ASN A 635 48.30 -4.07 53.85
CA ASN A 635 49.73 -4.33 54.03
C ASN A 635 49.98 -5.59 54.87
N ASP A 636 50.23 -6.71 54.19
CA ASP A 636 50.84 -7.94 54.73
C ASP A 636 52.27 -8.07 54.14
N GLU A 637 53.26 -8.49 54.95
CA GLU A 637 54.70 -8.50 54.58
C GLU A 637 55.05 -9.35 53.34
N THR A 638 54.13 -10.19 52.86
CA THR A 638 54.36 -11.17 51.78
C THR A 638 54.13 -10.65 50.35
N ASN A 639 53.56 -9.45 50.16
CA ASN A 639 53.10 -8.96 48.83
C ASN A 639 53.61 -7.57 48.43
N GLN A 640 54.66 -7.03 49.08
CA GLN A 640 55.11 -5.65 48.89
C GLN A 640 55.63 -5.31 47.48
N ASP A 641 55.97 -6.30 46.64
CA ASP A 641 56.57 -6.09 45.32
C ASP A 641 55.61 -6.23 44.12
N LYS A 642 54.33 -6.58 44.34
CA LYS A 642 53.35 -6.79 43.24
C LYS A 642 52.40 -5.62 43.06
N HIS A 643 52.12 -5.26 41.80
CA HIS A 643 51.16 -4.21 41.46
C HIS A 643 49.71 -4.66 41.71
N VAL A 644 48.80 -3.74 42.03
CA VAL A 644 47.40 -4.07 42.39
C VAL A 644 46.66 -4.87 41.31
N PHE A 645 46.85 -4.54 40.03
CA PHE A 645 46.23 -5.29 38.92
C PHE A 645 46.73 -6.74 38.80
N GLU A 646 47.99 -7.01 39.16
CA GLU A 646 48.52 -8.39 39.20
C GLU A 646 47.94 -9.16 40.39
N LEU A 647 47.82 -8.52 41.54
CA LEU A 647 47.18 -9.12 42.72
C LEU A 647 45.69 -9.42 42.49
N ILE A 648 44.99 -8.61 41.69
CA ILE A 648 43.61 -8.88 41.26
C ILE A 648 43.58 -10.10 40.33
N GLU A 649 44.47 -10.17 39.33
CA GLU A 649 44.55 -11.32 38.40
C GLU A 649 44.90 -12.63 39.15
N ASP A 650 45.80 -12.56 40.14
CA ASP A 650 46.19 -13.70 40.98
C ASP A 650 45.08 -14.17 41.95
N GLY A 651 43.97 -13.44 42.04
CA GLY A 651 42.82 -13.74 42.89
C GLY A 651 42.98 -13.34 44.36
N TYR A 652 44.02 -12.57 44.72
CA TYR A 652 44.30 -12.17 46.10
C TYR A 652 43.14 -11.37 46.73
N PHE A 653 42.46 -10.55 45.92
CA PHE A 653 41.36 -9.71 46.37
C PHE A 653 39.96 -10.33 46.15
N ASP A 654 39.85 -11.56 45.64
CA ASP A 654 38.56 -12.14 45.22
C ASP A 654 37.52 -12.15 46.34
N SER A 655 37.93 -12.53 47.55
CA SER A 655 37.02 -12.53 48.72
C SER A 655 36.56 -11.12 49.09
N PHE A 656 37.45 -10.13 49.00
CA PHE A 656 37.12 -8.72 49.29
C PHE A 656 36.17 -8.16 48.24
N ILE A 657 36.49 -8.37 46.96
CA ILE A 657 35.67 -7.95 45.81
C ILE A 657 34.29 -8.60 45.88
N THR A 658 34.23 -9.90 46.20
CA THR A 658 32.97 -10.65 46.35
C THR A 658 32.10 -10.06 47.46
N HIS A 659 32.63 -9.83 48.66
CA HIS A 659 31.84 -9.29 49.78
C HIS A 659 31.34 -7.86 49.50
N PHE A 660 32.16 -7.03 48.83
CA PHE A 660 31.73 -5.70 48.40
C PHE A 660 30.62 -5.78 47.33
N ALA A 661 30.77 -6.66 46.35
CA ALA A 661 29.77 -6.91 45.32
C ALA A 661 28.44 -7.43 45.91
N GLU A 662 28.48 -8.26 46.94
CA GLU A 662 27.30 -8.73 47.68
C GLU A 662 26.56 -7.58 48.38
N LYS A 663 27.30 -6.65 49.03
CA LYS A 663 26.69 -5.45 49.64
C LYS A 663 25.98 -4.60 48.59
N LEU A 664 26.59 -4.39 47.42
CA LEU A 664 25.95 -3.66 46.31
C LEU A 664 24.74 -4.41 45.74
N LYS A 665 24.84 -5.74 45.57
CA LYS A 665 23.72 -6.59 45.12
C LYS A 665 22.51 -6.45 46.04
N ASN A 666 22.73 -6.47 47.35
CA ASN A 666 21.68 -6.43 48.36
C ASN A 666 20.95 -5.07 48.46
N LEU A 667 21.45 -4.01 47.80
CA LEU A 667 20.72 -2.76 47.68
C LEU A 667 19.43 -2.90 46.87
N ASN A 668 19.36 -3.88 45.95
CA ASN A 668 18.26 -4.07 44.99
C ASN A 668 17.85 -2.76 44.25
N ARG A 669 18.80 -1.83 44.10
CA ARG A 669 18.65 -0.52 43.45
C ARG A 669 19.85 -0.29 42.52
N PRO A 670 19.69 0.48 41.43
CA PRO A 670 20.78 0.77 40.51
C PRO A 670 21.89 1.56 41.22
N VAL A 671 23.14 1.22 40.93
CA VAL A 671 24.33 1.94 41.44
C VAL A 671 25.38 1.99 40.33
N PHE A 672 25.92 3.16 40.05
CA PHE A 672 27.05 3.30 39.13
C PHE A 672 28.34 2.97 39.87
N LEU A 673 29.20 2.16 39.26
CA LEU A 673 30.51 1.78 39.79
C LEU A 673 31.59 2.18 38.78
N ARG A 674 32.40 3.16 39.17
CA ARG A 674 33.54 3.67 38.42
C ARG A 674 34.81 3.12 39.05
N PHE A 675 35.17 1.89 38.67
CA PHE A 675 36.32 1.17 39.25
C PHE A 675 37.64 1.68 38.66
N ALA A 676 38.63 1.95 39.52
CA ALA A 676 39.98 2.35 39.11
C ALA A 676 39.96 3.44 38.01
N HIS A 677 39.28 4.55 38.28
CA HIS A 677 39.18 5.66 37.35
C HIS A 677 40.57 6.19 37.00
N GLU A 678 40.71 6.76 35.80
CA GLU A 678 41.97 7.34 35.34
C GLU A 678 43.16 6.38 35.53
N PHE A 679 42.96 5.10 35.18
CA PHE A 679 43.98 4.05 35.34
C PHE A 679 45.29 4.33 34.58
N ASP A 680 45.25 5.23 33.59
CA ASP A 680 46.37 5.72 32.80
C ASP A 680 46.91 7.09 33.27
N ASN A 681 46.44 7.61 34.41
CA ASN A 681 46.95 8.83 35.03
C ASN A 681 48.08 8.53 36.03
N PRO A 682 49.30 9.05 35.82
CA PRO A 682 50.48 8.76 36.65
C PRO A 682 50.39 9.29 38.09
N PHE A 683 49.39 10.10 38.42
CA PHE A 683 49.19 10.61 39.79
C PHE A 683 48.55 9.59 40.75
N TYR A 684 47.97 8.49 40.24
CA TYR A 684 47.36 7.46 41.08
C TYR A 684 48.28 6.25 41.33
N PRO A 685 48.18 5.60 42.50
CA PRO A 685 49.03 4.46 42.86
C PRO A 685 48.73 3.17 42.08
N TRP A 686 47.63 3.12 41.32
CA TRP A 686 47.25 2.00 40.46
C TRP A 686 47.67 2.19 38.99
N TYR A 687 48.40 3.28 38.68
CA TYR A 687 48.97 3.50 37.37
C TYR A 687 50.12 2.52 37.06
N ILE A 688 50.16 2.00 35.83
CA ILE A 688 51.26 1.18 35.32
C ILE A 688 51.88 1.87 34.10
N ALA A 689 53.21 2.04 34.11
CA ALA A 689 53.97 2.49 32.95
C ALA A 689 54.37 1.34 32.00
N GLY A 690 54.48 1.63 30.71
CA GLY A 690 55.05 0.73 29.68
C GLY A 690 54.05 -0.12 28.90
N ASP A 691 54.53 -0.81 27.86
CA ASP A 691 53.70 -1.47 26.82
C ASP A 691 52.74 -2.56 27.35
N SER A 692 53.04 -3.14 28.52
CA SER A 692 52.19 -4.17 29.15
C SER A 692 51.05 -3.62 30.00
N ALA A 693 50.99 -2.30 30.23
CA ALA A 693 50.02 -1.66 31.13
C ALA A 693 48.58 -1.94 30.70
N SER A 694 48.27 -1.78 29.41
CA SER A 694 46.93 -2.02 28.87
C SER A 694 46.46 -3.46 29.05
N VAL A 695 47.37 -4.43 28.91
CA VAL A 695 47.05 -5.85 29.10
C VAL A 695 46.73 -6.15 30.56
N LYS A 696 47.58 -5.68 31.49
CA LYS A 696 47.40 -5.92 32.93
C LYS A 696 46.11 -5.28 33.46
N PHE A 697 45.82 -4.04 33.06
CA PHE A 697 44.58 -3.36 33.41
C PHE A 697 43.36 -4.12 32.89
N LYS A 698 43.34 -4.49 31.59
CA LYS A 698 42.20 -5.20 30.98
C LYS A 698 41.90 -6.52 31.69
N LYS A 699 42.94 -7.28 32.05
CA LYS A 699 42.77 -8.52 32.80
C LYS A 699 42.18 -8.28 34.19
N ALA A 700 42.70 -7.31 34.95
CA ALA A 700 42.15 -6.96 36.26
C ALA A 700 40.70 -6.48 36.18
N TRP A 701 40.38 -5.65 35.17
CA TRP A 701 39.02 -5.20 34.89
C TRP A 701 38.07 -6.37 34.61
N VAL A 702 38.43 -7.23 33.65
CA VAL A 702 37.62 -8.39 33.24
C VAL A 702 37.43 -9.38 34.40
N HIS A 703 38.47 -9.61 35.21
CA HIS A 703 38.38 -10.47 36.40
C HIS A 703 37.42 -9.90 37.45
N THR A 704 37.56 -8.61 37.79
CA THR A 704 36.68 -7.92 38.74
C THR A 704 35.24 -7.92 38.25
N TYR A 705 35.00 -7.59 36.98
CA TYR A 705 33.69 -7.68 36.35
C TYR A 705 33.12 -9.10 36.42
N GLY A 706 33.96 -10.10 36.16
CA GLY A 706 33.63 -11.53 36.24
C GLY A 706 33.11 -11.94 37.61
N ILE A 707 33.74 -11.46 38.70
CA ILE A 707 33.28 -11.73 40.07
C ILE A 707 31.86 -11.19 40.30
N PHE A 708 31.61 -9.91 39.97
CA PHE A 708 30.29 -9.30 40.08
C PHE A 708 29.25 -10.05 39.24
N LYS A 709 29.62 -10.46 38.03
CA LYS A 709 28.75 -11.20 37.13
C LYS A 709 28.40 -12.58 37.68
N ASN A 710 29.37 -13.30 38.24
CA ASN A 710 29.21 -14.65 38.80
C ASN A 710 28.27 -14.69 40.01
N ILE A 711 28.25 -13.63 40.82
CA ILE A 711 27.31 -13.52 41.95
C ILE A 711 26.01 -12.79 41.58
N GLU A 712 25.79 -12.48 40.30
CA GLU A 712 24.56 -11.84 39.79
C GLU A 712 24.29 -10.45 40.38
N ALA A 713 25.32 -9.64 40.61
CA ALA A 713 25.21 -8.23 41.02
C ALA A 713 24.76 -7.33 39.84
N ASN A 714 23.65 -7.67 39.19
CA ASN A 714 23.20 -7.07 37.93
C ASN A 714 22.65 -5.63 38.07
N ASN A 715 22.45 -5.16 39.30
CA ASN A 715 22.06 -3.77 39.60
C ASN A 715 23.26 -2.79 39.57
N VAL A 716 24.48 -3.30 39.45
CA VAL A 716 25.70 -2.51 39.31
C VAL A 716 25.89 -2.12 37.84
N ILE A 717 26.14 -0.84 37.60
CA ILE A 717 26.31 -0.24 36.27
C ILE A 717 27.77 0.17 36.12
N TRP A 718 28.49 -0.47 35.21
CA TRP A 718 29.93 -0.32 35.08
C TRP A 718 30.31 0.92 34.25
N VAL A 719 31.13 1.79 34.83
CA VAL A 719 31.65 3.01 34.19
C VAL A 719 33.15 2.89 33.97
N TRP A 720 33.58 2.76 32.72
CA TRP A 720 35.00 2.70 32.35
C TRP A 720 35.51 4.11 32.00
N ASN A 721 36.53 4.59 32.71
CA ASN A 721 36.96 6.00 32.64
C ASN A 721 38.47 6.12 32.36
N PRO A 722 38.89 6.29 31.10
CA PRO A 722 40.25 6.68 30.75
C PRO A 722 40.54 8.13 31.14
N TRP A 723 41.81 8.48 31.29
CA TRP A 723 42.31 9.84 31.50
C TRP A 723 42.69 10.53 30.19
N LYS A 724 43.33 9.81 29.24
CA LYS A 724 43.74 10.37 27.94
C LYS A 724 43.07 9.67 26.75
N SER A 725 42.74 10.45 25.73
CA SER A 725 42.11 9.96 24.49
C SER A 725 42.99 8.97 23.73
N GLU A 726 44.31 9.23 23.65
CA GLU A 726 45.29 8.36 22.96
C GLU A 726 45.38 6.92 23.51
N ASN A 727 44.94 6.72 24.76
CA ASN A 727 44.94 5.41 25.41
C ASN A 727 43.59 4.67 25.29
N VAL A 728 42.56 5.29 24.73
CA VAL A 728 41.20 4.72 24.65
C VAL A 728 41.22 3.38 23.93
N ALA A 729 41.78 3.32 22.72
CA ALA A 729 41.78 2.12 21.90
C ALA A 729 42.55 0.95 22.55
N SER A 730 43.68 1.23 23.21
CA SER A 730 44.56 0.18 23.75
C SER A 730 44.04 -0.41 25.07
N PHE A 731 43.41 0.40 25.93
CA PHE A 731 42.89 0.00 27.23
C PHE A 731 41.41 -0.42 27.23
N TYR A 732 40.68 -0.25 26.12
CA TYR A 732 39.27 -0.64 26.02
C TYR A 732 39.07 -2.12 26.39
N PRO A 733 38.30 -2.45 27.44
CA PRO A 733 38.19 -3.83 27.93
C PRO A 733 37.28 -4.70 27.06
N GLY A 734 36.48 -4.11 26.17
CA GLY A 734 35.47 -4.80 25.35
C GLY A 734 34.05 -4.37 25.71
N ARG A 735 33.15 -4.37 24.72
CA ARG A 735 31.79 -3.82 24.87
C ARG A 735 30.97 -4.56 25.94
N GLU A 736 31.24 -5.83 26.13
CA GLU A 736 30.55 -6.71 27.07
C GLU A 736 30.94 -6.48 28.54
N TYR A 737 32.04 -5.79 28.81
CA TYR A 737 32.58 -5.57 30.16
C TYR A 737 32.31 -4.17 30.72
N LEU A 738 31.54 -3.33 30.03
CA LEU A 738 31.13 -2.02 30.55
C LEU A 738 29.71 -1.63 30.09
N ASP A 739 29.09 -0.72 30.84
CA ASP A 739 27.78 -0.17 30.51
C ASP A 739 27.86 1.28 30.02
N TRP A 740 28.81 2.05 30.56
CA TRP A 740 29.05 3.47 30.28
C TRP A 740 30.54 3.76 30.14
N ILE A 741 30.87 4.75 29.31
CA ILE A 741 32.21 5.33 29.24
C ILE A 741 32.20 6.65 30.04
N GLY A 742 33.17 6.85 30.91
CA GLY A 742 33.40 8.08 31.67
C GLY A 742 34.52 8.91 31.04
N VAL A 743 34.38 10.23 31.02
CA VAL A 743 35.45 11.17 30.62
C VAL A 743 35.48 12.35 31.57
N ASN A 744 36.68 12.77 31.96
CA ASN A 744 36.88 13.96 32.77
C ASN A 744 37.15 15.16 31.84
N ILE A 745 36.32 16.20 31.95
CA ILE A 745 36.41 17.44 31.16
C ILE A 745 36.41 18.62 32.13
N LEU A 746 37.61 19.04 32.50
CA LEU A 746 37.87 20.13 33.43
C LEU A 746 38.67 21.21 32.71
N ASN A 747 38.14 22.45 32.66
CA ASN A 747 38.87 23.60 32.13
C ASN A 747 39.58 24.34 33.26
N TYR A 748 40.92 24.25 33.29
CA TYR A 748 41.74 24.91 34.32
C TYR A 748 42.10 26.37 33.95
N GLY A 749 41.60 26.90 32.84
CA GLY A 749 41.87 28.27 32.39
C GLY A 749 43.37 28.54 32.25
N ASN A 750 43.86 29.62 32.86
CA ASN A 750 45.27 30.02 32.78
C ASN A 750 46.26 29.04 33.46
N LEU A 751 45.75 28.02 34.15
CA LEU A 751 46.56 26.95 34.75
C LEU A 751 46.78 25.76 33.79
N ASN A 752 46.17 25.78 32.60
CA ASN A 752 46.46 24.80 31.54
C ASN A 752 47.95 24.87 31.12
N GLU A 753 48.50 23.78 30.57
CA GLU A 753 49.92 23.70 30.17
C GLU A 753 50.33 24.75 29.13
N ASP A 754 49.39 25.17 28.27
CA ASP A 754 49.54 26.20 27.24
C ASP A 754 49.17 27.62 27.73
N GLY A 755 48.67 27.75 28.97
CA GLY A 755 48.19 28.98 29.57
C GLY A 755 46.92 29.55 28.92
N GLY A 756 46.23 28.78 28.07
CA GLY A 756 45.10 29.23 27.26
C GLY A 756 43.74 28.73 27.77
N TRP A 757 42.70 29.54 27.59
CA TRP A 757 41.31 29.14 27.81
C TRP A 757 40.85 28.12 26.76
N GLN A 758 40.42 26.92 27.17
CA GLN A 758 39.95 25.87 26.27
C GLN A 758 38.43 25.70 26.34
N ASP A 759 37.76 25.69 25.18
CA ASP A 759 36.34 25.36 25.11
C ASP A 759 36.08 23.84 25.27
N PHE A 760 34.82 23.48 25.47
CA PHE A 760 34.43 22.09 25.64
C PHE A 760 34.80 21.21 24.43
N ASP A 761 34.62 21.74 23.22
CA ASP A 761 34.87 21.00 21.98
C ASP A 761 36.35 20.64 21.88
N SER A 762 37.26 21.56 22.19
CA SER A 762 38.71 21.31 22.19
C SER A 762 39.11 20.20 23.16
N LEU A 763 38.45 20.13 24.33
CA LEU A 763 38.73 19.11 25.35
C LEU A 763 38.13 17.74 25.01
N TYR A 764 36.94 17.70 24.42
CA TYR A 764 36.20 16.45 24.20
C TYR A 764 36.40 15.85 22.79
N HIS A 765 36.68 16.65 21.77
CA HIS A 765 36.69 16.21 20.37
C HIS A 765 37.65 15.03 20.11
N HIS A 766 38.82 15.00 20.76
CA HIS A 766 39.75 13.88 20.63
C HIS A 766 39.21 12.57 21.20
N PHE A 767 38.43 12.62 22.29
CA PHE A 767 37.72 11.45 22.80
C PHE A 767 36.60 11.00 21.86
N HIS A 768 35.82 11.96 21.33
CA HIS A 768 34.78 11.67 20.34
C HIS A 768 35.31 10.87 19.16
N MET A 769 36.44 11.31 18.56
CA MET A 769 37.05 10.63 17.42
C MET A 769 37.45 9.18 17.70
N GLU A 770 37.90 8.89 18.92
CA GLU A 770 38.19 7.52 19.35
C GLU A 770 36.91 6.71 19.58
N PHE A 771 35.90 7.30 20.23
CA PHE A 771 34.64 6.61 20.54
C PHE A 771 33.80 6.27 19.32
N VAL A 772 33.86 7.09 18.25
CA VAL A 772 33.20 6.79 16.96
C VAL A 772 33.70 5.48 16.35
N ASN A 773 34.94 5.08 16.65
CA ASN A 773 35.53 3.82 16.17
C ASN A 773 35.21 2.63 17.08
N LEU A 774 34.60 2.84 18.25
CA LEU A 774 34.20 1.80 19.18
C LEU A 774 32.72 1.40 19.01
N PRO A 775 32.31 0.21 19.50
CA PRO A 775 30.89 -0.13 19.56
C PRO A 775 30.09 0.92 20.35
N SER A 776 28.98 1.38 19.77
CA SER A 776 28.14 2.44 20.36
C SER A 776 27.81 2.18 21.84
N THR A 777 28.25 3.09 22.69
CA THR A 777 28.17 3.02 24.15
C THR A 777 27.89 4.43 24.68
N PRO A 778 26.98 4.60 25.66
CA PRO A 778 26.69 5.93 26.20
C PRO A 778 27.90 6.49 26.97
N VAL A 779 28.15 7.78 26.78
CA VAL A 779 29.22 8.53 27.43
C VAL A 779 28.65 9.38 28.56
N MET A 780 29.37 9.44 29.67
CA MET A 780 29.14 10.32 30.80
C MET A 780 30.37 11.20 30.97
N ILE A 781 30.18 12.51 31.08
CA ILE A 781 31.23 13.40 31.58
C ILE A 781 31.25 13.25 33.09
N SER A 782 32.16 12.42 33.59
CA SER A 782 32.24 11.96 34.98
C SER A 782 32.75 13.03 35.94
N GLU A 783 33.50 14.00 35.42
CA GLU A 783 33.92 15.21 36.11
C GLU A 783 33.82 16.37 35.12
N PHE A 784 32.91 17.31 35.38
CA PHE A 784 32.64 18.46 34.52
C PHE A 784 32.75 19.76 35.31
N GLY A 785 33.57 20.69 34.82
CA GLY A 785 33.76 21.97 35.48
C GLY A 785 34.73 22.90 34.75
N SER A 786 34.64 24.19 35.07
CA SER A 786 35.60 25.22 34.63
C SER A 786 35.95 26.08 35.83
N LEU A 787 37.21 26.49 35.94
CA LEU A 787 37.62 27.52 36.90
C LEU A 787 37.03 28.89 36.52
N PRO A 788 36.86 29.82 37.48
CA PRO A 788 36.17 31.09 37.25
C PRO A 788 36.98 32.22 36.57
N ASP A 789 38.31 32.10 36.39
CA ASP A 789 39.18 33.21 35.96
C ASP A 789 39.38 33.29 34.42
N GLU A 790 39.36 34.53 33.90
CA GLU A 790 39.58 35.00 32.50
C GLU A 790 38.64 34.53 31.37
N GLY A 791 37.75 33.58 31.60
CA GLY A 791 36.60 33.31 30.75
C GLY A 791 35.36 33.12 31.61
N ASN A 792 34.21 33.58 31.13
CA ASN A 792 32.98 33.51 31.90
C ASN A 792 32.59 32.04 32.11
N GLN A 793 32.83 31.48 33.32
CA GLN A 793 32.50 30.10 33.70
C GLN A 793 31.09 29.68 33.25
N ASN A 794 30.13 30.59 33.36
CA ASN A 794 28.75 30.35 32.97
C ASN A 794 28.58 30.25 31.44
N GLU A 795 29.31 31.07 30.68
CA GLU A 795 29.34 31.03 29.22
C GLU A 795 29.94 29.72 28.73
N TRP A 796 31.02 29.25 29.35
CA TRP A 796 31.64 27.97 29.02
C TRP A 796 30.69 26.80 29.29
N ILE A 797 30.03 26.76 30.45
CA ILE A 797 29.03 25.71 30.76
C ILE A 797 27.88 25.75 29.75
N THR A 798 27.37 26.94 29.42
CA THR A 798 26.25 27.10 28.47
C THR A 798 26.65 26.60 27.07
N ASN A 799 27.84 26.97 26.60
CA ASN A 799 28.36 26.54 25.30
C ASN A 799 28.63 25.03 25.30
N ALA A 800 29.15 24.47 26.38
CA ALA A 800 29.36 23.03 26.52
C ALA A 800 28.06 22.24 26.36
N PHE A 801 26.98 22.62 27.05
CA PHE A 801 25.68 21.95 26.86
C PHE A 801 25.11 22.15 25.46
N ALA A 802 25.33 23.32 24.84
CA ALA A 802 24.96 23.53 23.44
C ALA A 802 25.72 22.59 22.49
N SER A 803 27.03 22.40 22.68
CA SER A 803 27.83 21.44 21.88
C SER A 803 27.41 20.00 22.15
N ILE A 804 27.16 19.63 23.41
CA ILE A 804 26.66 18.30 23.78
C ILE A 804 25.35 17.97 23.05
N GLU A 805 24.40 18.90 23.01
CA GLU A 805 23.09 18.66 22.38
C GLU A 805 23.13 18.66 20.85
N ASN A 806 24.00 19.48 20.25
CA ASN A 806 24.02 19.70 18.81
C ASN A 806 25.04 18.80 18.07
N GLU A 807 26.14 18.43 18.72
CA GLU A 807 27.30 17.81 18.07
C GLU A 807 27.66 16.42 18.64
N TYR A 808 27.41 16.14 19.92
CA TYR A 808 27.86 14.91 20.59
C TYR A 808 26.70 14.07 21.15
N ASP A 809 26.02 13.35 20.26
CA ASP A 809 24.84 12.57 20.62
C ASP A 809 25.15 11.34 21.50
N GLU A 810 26.41 10.94 21.67
CA GLU A 810 26.81 9.86 22.56
C GLU A 810 26.82 10.26 24.04
N ILE A 811 26.91 11.56 24.36
CA ILE A 811 26.93 12.06 25.74
C ILE A 811 25.50 12.02 26.30
N LYS A 812 25.31 11.22 27.35
CA LYS A 812 24.03 10.99 28.03
C LYS A 812 24.04 11.37 29.51
N SER A 813 25.18 11.80 30.04
CA SER A 813 25.23 12.33 31.39
C SER A 813 26.37 13.32 31.59
N VAL A 814 26.16 14.29 32.49
CA VAL A 814 27.16 15.25 32.94
C VAL A 814 27.15 15.30 34.46
N ILE A 815 28.31 15.10 35.10
CA ILE A 815 28.50 15.12 36.55
C ILE A 815 29.30 16.36 36.93
N TYR A 816 28.65 17.34 37.55
CA TYR A 816 29.29 18.56 38.00
C TYR A 816 30.31 18.28 39.10
N PHE A 817 31.57 18.65 38.88
CA PHE A 817 32.61 18.58 39.89
C PHE A 817 32.59 19.85 40.74
N ASN A 818 31.70 19.94 41.73
CA ASN A 818 31.45 21.13 42.54
C ASN A 818 32.20 21.06 43.90
N SER A 819 33.52 21.18 43.87
CA SER A 819 34.39 21.06 45.05
C SER A 819 35.18 22.35 45.34
N LYS A 820 35.33 22.71 46.62
CA LYS A 820 36.25 23.77 47.12
C LYS A 820 37.54 23.23 47.72
N VAL A 821 37.68 21.91 47.71
CA VAL A 821 38.71 21.17 48.46
C VAL A 821 39.51 20.27 47.53
N ASP A 822 39.58 20.62 46.25
CA ASP A 822 40.38 19.89 45.27
C ASP A 822 41.85 20.34 45.31
N ASN A 823 42.76 19.40 45.55
CA ASN A 823 44.20 19.62 45.67
C ASN A 823 44.99 19.12 44.44
N ASN A 824 44.30 18.71 43.36
CA ASN A 824 44.92 18.23 42.13
C ASN A 824 45.28 19.38 41.17
N TRP A 825 46.53 19.86 41.27
CA TRP A 825 47.04 20.93 40.41
C TRP A 825 47.65 20.38 39.10
N PRO A 826 47.33 20.94 37.91
CA PRO A 826 47.76 20.44 36.60
C PRO A 826 49.28 20.19 36.43
N ASN A 827 50.12 21.01 37.08
CA ASN A 827 51.58 20.97 36.90
C ASN A 827 52.33 20.28 38.07
N GLY A 828 51.63 19.63 39.01
CA GLY A 828 52.25 19.01 40.20
C GLY A 828 52.90 20.01 41.18
N LEU A 829 52.87 21.31 40.89
CA LEU A 829 53.31 22.39 41.77
C LEU A 829 52.24 22.62 42.84
N GLN A 830 52.38 21.96 43.99
CA GLN A 830 51.56 22.26 45.17
C GLN A 830 51.75 23.73 45.57
N GLN A 831 50.77 24.57 45.26
CA GLN A 831 50.60 25.84 45.96
C GLN A 831 49.79 25.59 47.23
N ASN A 832 50.04 26.35 48.30
CA ASN A 832 49.26 26.27 49.54
C ASN A 832 47.81 26.75 49.28
N GLY A 833 46.94 25.87 48.75
CA GLY A 833 45.55 26.18 48.45
C GLY A 833 44.82 25.06 47.69
N PHE A 834 43.48 25.13 47.70
CA PHE A 834 42.59 24.25 46.93
C PHE A 834 42.02 24.99 45.71
N LEU A 835 41.75 24.27 44.63
CA LEU A 835 41.00 24.77 43.48
C LEU A 835 39.50 24.88 43.83
N ASP A 836 38.87 26.00 43.46
CA ASP A 836 37.44 26.24 43.67
C ASP A 836 36.68 26.02 42.36
N TRP A 837 36.03 24.87 42.26
CA TRP A 837 35.20 24.47 41.12
C TRP A 837 33.71 24.79 41.34
N THR A 838 33.36 25.54 42.38
CA THR A 838 31.94 25.77 42.70
C THR A 838 31.24 26.66 41.70
N ILE A 839 29.96 26.34 41.48
CA ILE A 839 29.08 27.08 40.58
C ILE A 839 28.61 28.36 41.27
N THR A 840 28.74 29.51 40.58
CA THR A 840 28.62 30.83 41.21
C THR A 840 27.28 31.56 40.99
N GLN A 841 26.38 31.15 40.06
CA GLN A 841 25.12 31.88 39.75
C GLN A 841 23.89 31.01 39.40
N ASN A 842 22.68 31.49 39.79
CA ASN A 842 21.40 30.76 39.77
C ASN A 842 20.65 30.69 38.42
N GLN A 843 21.00 31.48 37.40
CA GLN A 843 20.04 31.82 36.32
C GLN A 843 20.07 30.94 35.05
N LEU A 844 21.07 30.07 34.83
CA LEU A 844 21.33 29.46 33.51
C LEU A 844 21.41 27.92 33.43
N ILE A 845 21.50 27.19 34.56
CA ILE A 845 21.51 25.70 34.55
C ILE A 845 20.11 25.10 34.34
N LYS A 846 19.08 25.96 34.43
CA LYS A 846 17.68 25.62 34.16
C LYS A 846 17.43 25.04 32.75
N ASN A 847 18.38 25.21 31.81
CA ASN A 847 18.32 24.77 30.41
C ASN A 847 19.42 23.75 30.00
N SER A 848 20.04 23.03 30.95
CA SER A 848 21.15 22.10 30.62
C SER A 848 20.78 21.03 29.57
N PHE A 849 19.65 20.33 29.75
CA PHE A 849 19.12 19.43 28.73
C PHE A 849 17.67 19.82 28.39
N ASN A 850 17.42 20.22 27.15
CA ASN A 850 16.16 20.80 26.68
C ASN A 850 14.92 19.89 26.89
N ASN A 851 15.10 18.57 27.03
CA ASN A 851 14.03 17.58 27.26
C ASN A 851 14.41 16.55 28.34
N LYS A 852 14.89 17.00 29.50
CA LYS A 852 15.23 16.11 30.63
C LYS A 852 13.97 15.58 31.33
N GLU A 853 13.60 14.33 31.08
CA GLU A 853 12.55 13.61 31.82
C GLU A 853 13.08 12.27 32.37
N VAL A 854 13.56 12.26 33.62
CA VAL A 854 13.98 11.03 34.32
C VAL A 854 12.79 10.46 35.11
N PRO A 855 12.30 9.24 34.82
CA PRO A 855 11.16 8.68 35.54
C PRO A 855 11.45 8.43 37.03
N ASP A 856 10.49 8.77 37.88
CA ASP A 856 10.58 8.59 39.34
C ASP A 856 10.91 7.14 39.77
N TYR A 857 10.50 6.13 38.99
CA TYR A 857 10.76 4.73 39.32
C TYR A 857 12.26 4.38 39.30
N VAL A 858 13.09 5.13 38.58
CA VAL A 858 14.53 4.86 38.44
C VAL A 858 15.29 5.04 39.77
N PHE A 859 14.69 5.77 40.73
CA PHE A 859 15.26 6.00 42.06
C PHE A 859 14.74 5.01 43.11
N SER A 860 13.75 4.19 42.75
CA SER A 860 13.12 3.22 43.64
C SER A 860 13.78 1.84 43.56
N GLU A 861 13.37 0.90 44.42
CA GLU A 861 13.82 -0.49 44.31
C GLU A 861 13.42 -1.09 42.95
N LEU A 862 14.29 -1.95 42.42
CA LEU A 862 13.99 -2.69 41.21
C LEU A 862 12.74 -3.55 41.46
N PRO A 863 11.77 -3.60 40.50
CA PRO A 863 10.54 -4.35 40.67
C PRO A 863 10.81 -5.77 41.16
N GLU A 864 10.16 -6.15 42.25
CA GLU A 864 10.25 -7.51 42.77
C GLU A 864 9.43 -8.44 41.89
N ILE A 865 10.06 -9.53 41.46
CA ILE A 865 9.35 -10.58 40.74
C ILE A 865 8.94 -11.61 41.78
N PHE A 866 7.69 -11.54 42.23
CA PHE A 866 7.18 -12.54 43.16
C PHE A 866 7.03 -13.87 42.43
N PRO A 867 7.57 -14.98 42.96
CA PRO A 867 7.26 -16.29 42.43
C PRO A 867 5.76 -16.51 42.58
N SER A 868 5.06 -16.62 41.44
CA SER A 868 3.65 -16.96 41.38
C SER A 868 3.40 -18.21 42.23
N GLN A 869 2.48 -18.12 43.21
CA GLN A 869 1.86 -19.32 43.81
C GLN A 869 1.17 -20.06 42.67
N ALA A 870 1.86 -21.03 42.09
CA ALA A 870 1.34 -21.78 40.96
C ALA A 870 0.01 -22.44 41.40
N PRO A 871 -1.09 -22.26 40.66
CA PRO A 871 -2.10 -23.30 40.65
C PRO A 871 -1.38 -24.62 40.36
N GLU A 872 -1.72 -25.70 41.05
CA GLU A 872 -1.36 -27.06 40.63
C GLU A 872 -2.02 -27.31 39.27
N TYR A 873 -1.43 -26.80 38.20
CA TYR A 873 -1.76 -27.22 36.85
C TYR A 873 -1.34 -28.68 36.79
N GLN A 874 -2.31 -29.59 36.67
CA GLN A 874 -1.99 -30.97 36.35
C GLN A 874 -1.06 -30.93 35.13
N ASN A 875 0.12 -31.54 35.24
CA ASN A 875 1.14 -31.65 34.18
C ASN A 875 0.58 -32.44 32.98
N ILE A 876 -0.39 -31.85 32.28
CA ILE A 876 -1.01 -32.36 31.06
C ILE A 876 -0.64 -31.39 29.93
N THR A 877 0.61 -30.96 29.87
CA THR A 877 1.14 -30.32 28.67
C THR A 877 1.43 -31.44 27.66
N LYS A 878 0.96 -31.30 26.42
CA LYS A 878 1.44 -32.17 25.34
C LYS A 878 2.95 -31.98 25.18
N GLU A 879 3.70 -33.08 25.04
CA GLU A 879 5.10 -32.97 24.67
C GLU A 879 5.26 -32.22 23.34
N PHE A 880 6.41 -31.58 23.15
CA PHE A 880 6.77 -31.02 21.85
C PHE A 880 6.67 -32.13 20.82
N LYS A 881 5.82 -31.94 19.81
CA LYS A 881 5.85 -32.77 18.61
C LYS A 881 7.26 -32.67 18.00
N ASP A 882 7.63 -33.68 17.21
CA ASP A 882 8.81 -33.61 16.35
C ASP A 882 8.59 -32.53 15.28
N ILE A 883 9.16 -31.34 15.47
CA ILE A 883 8.88 -30.14 14.67
C ILE A 883 9.93 -30.00 13.58
N LYS A 884 9.54 -30.27 12.34
CA LYS A 884 10.30 -29.87 11.15
C LYS A 884 9.61 -28.65 10.61
N GLY A 885 10.06 -27.49 11.07
CA GLY A 885 9.34 -26.24 10.96
C GLY A 885 9.95 -25.26 9.97
N ILE A 886 9.12 -24.34 9.48
CA ILE A 886 9.60 -23.13 8.79
C ILE A 886 8.81 -21.91 9.23
N TYR A 887 9.49 -20.77 9.34
CA TYR A 887 8.84 -19.51 9.67
C TYR A 887 8.20 -18.89 8.42
N PHE A 888 6.88 -18.73 8.48
CA PHE A 888 6.08 -18.12 7.43
C PHE A 888 5.90 -16.62 7.71
N GLN A 889 6.88 -15.81 7.29
CA GLN A 889 6.94 -14.37 7.55
C GLN A 889 5.98 -13.51 6.68
N LYS A 890 5.34 -14.09 5.67
CA LYS A 890 4.54 -13.32 4.72
C LYS A 890 3.20 -12.88 5.29
N GLY A 891 2.72 -11.75 4.79
CA GLY A 891 1.34 -11.35 4.98
C GLY A 891 1.11 -10.52 6.23
N HIS A 892 2.15 -10.10 6.95
CA HIS A 892 2.02 -9.37 8.23
C HIS A 892 1.25 -8.06 8.07
N ASP A 893 1.64 -7.22 7.11
CA ASP A 893 0.89 -6.06 6.66
C ASP A 893 0.68 -6.07 5.15
N TRP A 894 -0.52 -6.47 4.73
CA TRP A 894 -0.90 -6.55 3.32
C TRP A 894 -0.76 -5.22 2.56
N ARG A 895 -0.69 -4.07 3.26
CA ARG A 895 -0.50 -2.74 2.64
C ARG A 895 0.96 -2.49 2.24
N LYS A 896 1.90 -3.10 2.96
CA LYS A 896 3.35 -2.99 2.73
C LYS A 896 3.88 -4.11 1.84
N ASP A 897 3.22 -5.27 1.84
CA ASP A 897 3.59 -6.41 1.02
C ASP A 897 3.49 -6.11 -0.49
N TYR A 898 4.55 -6.41 -1.23
CA TYR A 898 4.53 -6.35 -2.70
C TYR A 898 3.76 -7.51 -3.35
N HIS A 899 3.58 -8.62 -2.63
CA HIS A 899 2.99 -9.86 -3.14
C HIS A 899 1.78 -10.25 -2.31
N VAL A 900 0.57 -10.07 -2.87
CA VAL A 900 -0.68 -10.49 -2.23
C VAL A 900 -0.73 -12.01 -2.12
N LEU A 901 -1.00 -12.52 -0.91
CA LEU A 901 -1.25 -13.94 -0.67
C LEU A 901 -2.68 -14.27 -1.09
N ASN A 902 -2.85 -15.01 -2.19
CA ASN A 902 -4.13 -15.62 -2.55
C ASN A 902 -4.14 -17.11 -2.18
N ARG A 903 -5.33 -17.69 -2.12
CA ARG A 903 -5.51 -19.10 -1.77
C ARG A 903 -4.66 -20.04 -2.62
N GLN A 904 -4.70 -19.93 -3.95
CA GLN A 904 -3.97 -20.83 -4.84
C GLN A 904 -2.45 -20.78 -4.62
N ASN A 905 -1.90 -19.57 -4.39
CA ASN A 905 -0.49 -19.38 -4.07
C ASN A 905 -0.13 -20.01 -2.72
N LEU A 906 -1.00 -19.87 -1.72
CA LEU A 906 -0.83 -20.51 -0.41
C LEU A 906 -0.89 -22.03 -0.52
N GLU A 907 -1.87 -22.59 -1.23
CA GLU A 907 -1.98 -24.03 -1.50
C GLU A 907 -0.73 -24.56 -2.19
N THR A 908 -0.26 -23.88 -3.25
CA THR A 908 0.97 -24.25 -3.97
C THR A 908 2.22 -24.17 -3.08
N GLU A 909 2.32 -23.15 -2.23
CA GLU A 909 3.44 -23.01 -1.29
C GLU A 909 3.39 -24.08 -0.22
N PHE A 910 2.22 -24.37 0.36
CA PHE A 910 2.06 -25.35 1.42
C PHE A 910 2.26 -26.77 0.90
N GLU A 911 1.83 -27.05 -0.33
CA GLU A 911 2.15 -28.31 -1.03
C GLU A 911 3.67 -28.49 -1.16
N LYS A 912 4.39 -27.46 -1.60
CA LYS A 912 5.86 -27.49 -1.73
C LYS A 912 6.55 -27.63 -0.38
N ILE A 913 6.07 -26.92 0.64
CA ILE A 913 6.57 -27.02 2.03
C ILE A 913 6.37 -28.43 2.57
N LYS A 914 5.18 -29.02 2.41
CA LYS A 914 4.89 -30.40 2.83
C LYS A 914 5.77 -31.39 2.07
N ARG A 915 5.93 -31.19 0.75
CA ARG A 915 6.82 -31.99 -0.10
C ARG A 915 8.29 -31.88 0.27
N LEU A 916 8.73 -30.84 0.98
CA LEU A 916 10.09 -30.74 1.50
C LEU A 916 10.29 -31.58 2.78
N GLY A 917 9.21 -32.07 3.39
CA GLY A 917 9.25 -32.80 4.66
C GLY A 917 8.99 -31.91 5.88
N ILE A 918 8.59 -30.65 5.67
CA ILE A 918 8.17 -29.74 6.73
C ILE A 918 6.76 -30.13 7.21
N ASN A 919 6.57 -30.18 8.52
CA ASN A 919 5.31 -30.56 9.15
C ASN A 919 4.65 -29.44 9.96
N THR A 920 5.37 -28.36 10.27
CA THR A 920 4.88 -27.27 11.12
C THR A 920 5.22 -25.90 10.52
N LEU A 921 4.30 -24.93 10.60
CA LEU A 921 4.58 -23.53 10.27
C LEU A 921 4.58 -22.68 11.54
N LYS A 922 5.60 -21.86 11.69
CA LYS A 922 5.58 -20.74 12.64
C LYS A 922 4.90 -19.56 11.95
N PHE A 923 3.81 -19.03 12.54
CA PHE A 923 2.97 -18.01 11.90
C PHE A 923 2.46 -16.96 12.89
N GLU A 924 2.57 -15.68 12.54
CA GLU A 924 2.05 -14.56 13.32
C GLU A 924 0.68 -14.10 12.78
N GLY A 925 -0.38 -14.21 13.58
CA GLY A 925 -1.77 -14.12 13.07
C GLY A 925 -2.50 -12.79 13.24
N ASN A 926 -1.80 -11.66 13.14
CA ASN A 926 -2.37 -10.31 13.11
C ASN A 926 -2.83 -9.85 11.71
N SER A 927 -2.73 -10.70 10.68
CA SER A 927 -3.07 -10.33 9.31
C SER A 927 -4.47 -10.73 8.83
N ILE A 928 -4.89 -10.13 7.70
CA ILE A 928 -6.12 -10.51 6.96
C ILE A 928 -6.04 -11.95 6.42
N TYR A 929 -4.83 -12.50 6.26
CA TYR A 929 -4.60 -13.83 5.69
C TYR A 929 -4.73 -14.98 6.71
N ARG A 930 -4.89 -14.67 8.01
CA ARG A 930 -4.99 -15.69 9.08
C ARG A 930 -6.01 -16.78 8.77
N TYR A 931 -7.21 -16.42 8.30
CA TYR A 931 -8.26 -17.39 7.99
C TYR A 931 -7.79 -18.39 6.92
N ASN A 932 -7.21 -17.88 5.83
CA ASN A 932 -6.69 -18.70 4.74
C ASN A 932 -5.55 -19.61 5.23
N VAL A 933 -4.57 -19.05 5.95
CA VAL A 933 -3.41 -19.81 6.46
C VAL A 933 -3.85 -20.97 7.37
N LEU A 934 -4.73 -20.71 8.35
CA LEU A 934 -5.20 -21.75 9.27
C LEU A 934 -6.04 -22.82 8.57
N THR A 935 -6.85 -22.43 7.58
CA THR A 935 -7.70 -23.37 6.84
C THR A 935 -6.87 -24.26 5.93
N ILE A 936 -5.94 -23.69 5.17
CA ILE A 936 -5.05 -24.44 4.26
C ILE A 936 -4.09 -25.32 5.06
N ALA A 937 -3.57 -24.84 6.19
CA ALA A 937 -2.77 -25.67 7.10
C ALA A 937 -3.51 -26.95 7.51
N LYS A 938 -4.80 -26.84 7.83
CA LYS A 938 -5.65 -27.99 8.13
C LYS A 938 -5.84 -28.93 6.93
N GLU A 939 -6.03 -28.39 5.73
CA GLU A 939 -6.21 -29.19 4.51
C GLU A 939 -4.94 -29.98 4.12
N TYR A 940 -3.76 -29.39 4.32
CA TYR A 940 -2.47 -30.00 4.02
C TYR A 940 -1.85 -30.77 5.19
N ASP A 941 -2.58 -30.87 6.30
CA ASP A 941 -2.12 -31.53 7.54
C ASP A 941 -0.76 -30.97 8.01
N ILE A 942 -0.68 -29.64 8.12
CA ILE A 942 0.47 -28.91 8.60
C ILE A 942 0.10 -28.26 9.94
N ASP A 943 0.89 -28.55 10.97
CA ASP A 943 0.72 -27.98 12.30
C ASP A 943 1.10 -26.48 12.33
N ILE A 944 0.57 -25.73 13.28
CA ILE A 944 0.82 -24.29 13.45
C ILE A 944 1.41 -24.00 14.83
N ALA A 945 2.62 -23.45 14.86
CA ALA A 945 3.16 -22.74 16.01
C ALA A 945 2.72 -21.27 15.93
N TYR A 946 1.70 -20.90 16.71
CA TYR A 946 1.06 -19.60 16.58
C TYR A 946 1.82 -18.53 17.36
N GLY A 947 2.26 -17.50 16.67
CA GLY A 947 3.12 -16.44 17.15
C GLY A 947 2.43 -15.18 17.66
N PHE A 948 3.05 -14.57 18.67
CA PHE A 948 2.77 -13.22 19.14
C PHE A 948 4.07 -12.41 19.22
N TRP A 949 4.16 -11.35 18.44
CA TRP A 949 5.28 -10.39 18.52
C TRP A 949 5.02 -9.36 19.62
N ILE A 950 6.00 -9.14 20.49
CA ILE A 950 5.90 -8.17 21.58
C ILE A 950 6.81 -6.97 21.28
N PRO A 951 6.28 -5.73 21.18
CA PRO A 951 7.11 -4.57 20.85
C PRO A 951 8.15 -4.25 21.93
N SER A 952 9.44 -4.35 21.61
CA SER A 952 10.54 -4.09 22.57
C SER A 952 10.70 -2.63 22.99
N TYR A 953 10.06 -1.69 22.29
CA TYR A 953 10.09 -0.25 22.64
C TYR A 953 9.04 0.14 23.69
N LEU A 954 8.17 -0.79 24.11
CA LEU A 954 7.09 -0.52 25.04
C LEU A 954 7.63 -0.32 26.47
N ASP A 955 7.25 0.78 27.14
CA ASP A 955 7.60 1.00 28.54
C ASP A 955 6.60 0.25 29.44
N PHE A 956 7.00 -0.91 29.99
CA PHE A 956 6.12 -1.77 30.78
C PHE A 956 5.74 -1.18 32.14
N ILE A 957 6.35 -0.07 32.56
CA ILE A 957 6.08 0.60 33.84
C ILE A 957 5.14 1.79 33.63
N ILE A 958 5.40 2.63 32.64
CA ILE A 958 4.62 3.86 32.38
C ILE A 958 3.44 3.57 31.42
N ASP A 959 3.68 2.89 30.30
CA ASP A 959 2.70 2.67 29.23
C ASP A 959 1.75 1.49 29.53
N THR A 960 1.23 1.44 30.77
CA THR A 960 0.40 0.33 31.25
C THR A 960 -0.87 0.11 30.42
N ILE A 961 -1.43 1.16 29.79
CA ILE A 961 -2.60 1.04 28.90
C ILE A 961 -2.24 0.23 27.65
N GLN A 962 -1.12 0.57 27.00
CA GLN A 962 -0.68 -0.12 25.78
C GLN A 962 -0.29 -1.58 26.08
N ALA A 963 0.44 -1.81 27.19
CA ALA A 963 0.80 -3.15 27.63
C ALA A 963 -0.42 -4.01 27.98
N ARG A 964 -1.44 -3.44 28.63
CA ARG A 964 -2.71 -4.14 28.92
C ARG A 964 -3.51 -4.42 27.65
N GLN A 965 -3.53 -3.49 26.71
CA GLN A 965 -4.22 -3.66 25.43
C GLN A 965 -3.60 -4.79 24.61
N LEU A 966 -2.26 -4.82 24.50
CA LEU A 966 -1.53 -5.90 23.84
C LEU A 966 -1.87 -7.27 24.46
N LYS A 967 -1.82 -7.36 25.80
CA LYS A 967 -2.22 -8.58 26.51
C LYS A 967 -3.66 -8.99 26.18
N SER A 968 -4.61 -8.04 26.25
CA SER A 968 -6.02 -8.28 25.93
C SER A 968 -6.22 -8.82 24.51
N ASP A 969 -5.50 -8.28 23.54
CA ASP A 969 -5.62 -8.71 22.14
C ASP A 969 -5.04 -10.10 21.90
N ILE A 970 -3.93 -10.46 22.56
CA ILE A 970 -3.38 -11.82 22.59
C ILE A 970 -4.43 -12.80 23.18
N LEU A 971 -5.01 -12.48 24.34
CA LEU A 971 -6.00 -13.33 25.00
C LEU A 971 -7.31 -13.51 24.20
N LYS A 972 -7.73 -12.51 23.42
CA LYS A 972 -8.88 -12.63 22.50
C LYS A 972 -8.59 -13.61 21.36
N ILE A 973 -7.38 -13.60 20.82
CA ILE A 973 -6.95 -14.52 19.76
C ILE A 973 -6.94 -15.95 20.30
N LEU A 974 -6.36 -16.15 21.49
CA LEU A 974 -6.35 -17.44 22.19
C LEU A 974 -7.77 -17.98 22.38
N ASN A 975 -8.68 -17.18 22.95
CA ASN A 975 -10.07 -17.60 23.16
C ASN A 975 -10.79 -17.98 21.87
N ARG A 976 -10.50 -17.29 20.76
CA ARG A 976 -11.08 -17.60 19.44
C ARG A 976 -10.56 -18.90 18.85
N HIS A 977 -9.31 -19.26 19.13
CA HIS A 977 -8.62 -20.36 18.46
C HIS A 977 -8.24 -21.54 19.37
N LYS A 978 -8.60 -21.53 20.65
CA LYS A 978 -8.33 -22.62 21.60
C LYS A 978 -8.85 -24.00 21.14
N ASN A 979 -9.93 -24.02 20.36
CA ASN A 979 -10.52 -25.25 19.81
C ASN A 979 -9.93 -25.66 18.45
N ASN A 980 -8.91 -24.95 17.95
CA ASN A 980 -8.27 -25.28 16.68
C ASN A 980 -7.15 -26.32 16.90
N GLU A 981 -7.40 -27.57 16.52
CA GLU A 981 -6.48 -28.69 16.74
C GLU A 981 -5.13 -28.55 16.00
N GLN A 982 -5.10 -27.79 14.91
CA GLN A 982 -3.90 -27.55 14.11
C GLN A 982 -2.89 -26.63 14.80
N ILE A 983 -3.35 -25.80 15.73
CA ILE A 983 -2.42 -25.02 16.56
C ILE A 983 -1.82 -25.99 17.57
N THR A 984 -0.49 -26.13 17.58
CA THR A 984 0.22 -27.07 18.46
C THR A 984 0.98 -26.37 19.57
N SER A 985 1.32 -25.10 19.43
CA SER A 985 1.99 -24.29 20.45
C SER A 985 1.62 -22.80 20.36
N TRP A 986 1.80 -22.10 21.49
CA TRP A 986 1.70 -20.65 21.58
C TRP A 986 3.09 -20.07 21.78
N ASN A 987 3.55 -19.25 20.84
CA ASN A 987 4.92 -18.76 20.81
C ASN A 987 4.95 -17.24 21.03
N ILE A 988 5.73 -16.78 21.99
CA ILE A 988 6.07 -15.37 22.15
C ILE A 988 7.34 -15.15 21.33
N GLN A 989 7.16 -14.51 20.17
CA GLN A 989 8.11 -14.52 19.06
C GLN A 989 9.00 -13.29 19.05
N ASN A 990 9.89 -13.16 20.03
CA ASN A 990 11.08 -12.32 20.02
C ASN A 990 11.71 -12.26 21.42
N ASP A 991 13.02 -12.02 21.47
CA ASP A 991 13.73 -11.77 22.73
C ASP A 991 13.55 -10.32 23.19
N VAL A 992 12.41 -10.01 23.81
CA VAL A 992 12.11 -8.66 24.31
C VAL A 992 13.16 -8.20 25.32
N GLN A 993 13.57 -9.11 26.21
CA GLN A 993 14.49 -8.83 27.32
C GLN A 993 15.88 -8.39 26.83
N TYR A 994 16.38 -9.00 25.74
CA TYR A 994 17.61 -8.54 25.09
C TYR A 994 17.39 -7.29 24.24
N ASN A 995 16.34 -7.27 23.43
CA ASN A 995 16.11 -6.21 22.44
C ASN A 995 15.70 -4.86 23.05
N GLN A 996 15.26 -4.83 24.32
CA GLN A 996 15.01 -3.58 25.05
C GLN A 996 16.25 -2.68 25.17
N LYS A 997 17.47 -3.24 25.08
CA LYS A 997 18.73 -2.49 25.10
C LYS A 997 18.83 -1.44 23.97
N ASP A 998 18.13 -1.67 22.86
CA ASP A 998 18.16 -0.77 21.70
C ASP A 998 17.31 0.49 21.94
N PHE A 999 16.42 0.45 22.93
CA PHE A 999 15.48 1.53 23.26
C PHE A 999 15.75 2.16 24.63
N TYR A 1000 16.37 1.43 25.56
CA TYR A 1000 16.61 1.86 26.94
C TYR A 1000 18.07 1.64 27.34
N LEU A 1001 18.67 2.66 27.96
CA LEU A 1001 19.98 2.59 28.61
C LEU A 1001 19.84 2.14 30.07
N LYS A 1002 20.87 1.52 30.65
CA LYS A 1002 20.93 1.33 32.12
C LYS A 1002 21.05 2.70 32.78
N PRO A 1003 20.32 2.99 33.87
CA PRO A 1003 19.58 2.07 34.75
C PRO A 1003 18.21 1.60 34.24
N ARG A 1004 17.51 2.34 33.37
CA ARG A 1004 16.12 2.01 32.96
C ARG A 1004 15.98 0.60 32.39
N LEU A 1005 16.95 0.14 31.61
CA LEU A 1005 16.95 -1.21 31.04
C LEU A 1005 16.75 -2.29 32.12
N LEU A 1006 17.30 -2.10 33.33
CA LEU A 1006 17.13 -3.02 34.44
C LEU A 1006 15.66 -3.10 34.89
N TYR A 1007 15.00 -1.95 35.00
CA TYR A 1007 13.59 -1.84 35.35
C TYR A 1007 12.69 -2.42 34.27
N GLN A 1008 12.95 -2.10 33.01
CA GLN A 1008 12.16 -2.59 31.87
C GLN A 1008 12.26 -4.11 31.73
N ASN A 1009 13.46 -4.68 31.86
CA ASN A 1009 13.64 -6.12 31.84
C ASN A 1009 12.85 -6.83 32.95
N ARG A 1010 12.84 -6.28 34.18
CA ARG A 1010 12.04 -6.85 35.28
C ARG A 1010 10.54 -6.66 35.10
N ALA A 1011 10.10 -5.47 34.67
CA ALA A 1011 8.70 -5.18 34.42
C ALA A 1011 8.13 -6.04 33.27
N TYR A 1012 8.93 -6.28 32.23
CA TYR A 1012 8.60 -7.23 31.17
C TYR A 1012 8.41 -8.64 31.72
N LEU A 1013 9.30 -9.13 32.60
CA LEU A 1013 9.14 -10.46 33.20
C LEU A 1013 7.88 -10.57 34.06
N ILE A 1014 7.51 -9.52 34.81
CA ILE A 1014 6.24 -9.48 35.57
C ILE A 1014 5.04 -9.53 34.62
N TRP A 1015 5.07 -8.73 33.53
CA TRP A 1015 4.03 -8.74 32.53
C TRP A 1015 3.92 -10.08 31.79
N LEU A 1016 5.06 -10.69 31.47
CA LEU A 1016 5.17 -12.00 30.83
C LEU A 1016 4.63 -13.09 31.76
N GLN A 1017 4.94 -13.02 33.06
CA GLN A 1017 4.40 -13.94 34.07
C GLN A 1017 2.88 -13.89 34.12
N ASP A 1018 2.30 -12.69 34.14
CA ASP A 1018 0.85 -12.49 34.10
C ASP A 1018 0.24 -13.01 32.79
N LEU A 1019 0.86 -12.73 31.64
CA LEU A 1019 0.42 -13.22 30.34
C LEU A 1019 0.44 -14.76 30.29
N VAL A 1020 1.55 -15.40 30.62
CA VAL A 1020 1.72 -16.87 30.57
C VAL A 1020 0.72 -17.56 31.49
N ARG A 1021 0.49 -17.02 32.69
CA ARG A 1021 -0.55 -17.51 33.61
C ARG A 1021 -1.94 -17.47 32.97
N GLU A 1022 -2.32 -16.36 32.35
CA GLU A 1022 -3.63 -16.23 31.68
C GLU A 1022 -3.74 -17.12 30.43
N ILE A 1023 -2.64 -17.31 29.69
CA ILE A 1023 -2.58 -18.29 28.59
C ILE A 1023 -2.90 -19.68 29.13
N LYS A 1024 -2.23 -20.11 30.20
CA LYS A 1024 -2.45 -21.43 30.82
C LYS A 1024 -3.84 -21.60 31.43
N ASN A 1025 -4.46 -20.52 31.89
CA ASN A 1025 -5.86 -20.53 32.33
C ASN A 1025 -6.85 -20.77 31.17
N ILE A 1026 -6.56 -20.23 29.98
CA ILE A 1026 -7.41 -20.39 28.79
C ILE A 1026 -7.14 -21.73 28.09
N ASP A 1027 -5.88 -22.14 28.01
CA ASP A 1027 -5.39 -23.33 27.32
C ASP A 1027 -4.19 -23.92 28.07
N SER A 1028 -4.47 -24.87 28.95
CA SER A 1028 -3.46 -25.56 29.76
C SER A 1028 -2.73 -26.68 28.99
N ILE A 1029 -3.24 -27.10 27.83
CA ILE A 1029 -2.79 -28.31 27.12
C ILE A 1029 -1.61 -28.00 26.21
N ARG A 1030 -1.67 -26.87 25.49
CA ARG A 1030 -0.63 -26.51 24.51
C ARG A 1030 0.60 -25.91 25.21
N PRO A 1031 1.82 -26.23 24.73
CA PRO A 1031 3.03 -25.62 25.24
C PRO A 1031 3.11 -24.13 24.89
N VAL A 1032 3.61 -23.35 25.84
CA VAL A 1032 3.98 -21.95 25.70
C VAL A 1032 5.49 -21.87 25.53
N ILE A 1033 5.93 -21.35 24.39
CA ILE A 1033 7.34 -21.22 24.01
C ILE A 1033 7.69 -19.73 23.98
N VAL A 1034 8.81 -19.35 24.60
CA VAL A 1034 9.31 -17.98 24.55
C VAL A 1034 10.64 -17.96 23.82
N ASP A 1035 10.74 -17.11 22.80
CA ASP A 1035 11.94 -17.00 21.99
C ASP A 1035 13.03 -16.22 22.72
N LEU A 1036 14.27 -16.70 22.58
CA LEU A 1036 15.49 -16.14 23.17
C LEU A 1036 16.59 -16.12 22.09
N GLU A 1037 17.24 -14.98 21.91
CA GLU A 1037 18.33 -14.85 20.95
C GLU A 1037 19.62 -15.42 21.53
N VAL A 1038 20.37 -16.19 20.73
CA VAL A 1038 21.67 -16.72 21.13
C VAL A 1038 22.72 -15.60 21.01
N ASN A 1039 23.20 -15.14 22.15
CA ASN A 1039 24.13 -14.05 22.36
C ASN A 1039 24.84 -14.22 23.72
N GLN A 1040 25.71 -13.28 24.08
CA GLN A 1040 26.52 -13.38 25.30
C GLN A 1040 25.71 -13.32 26.61
N LEU A 1041 24.49 -12.78 26.58
CA LEU A 1041 23.60 -12.66 27.74
C LEU A 1041 22.56 -13.79 27.81
N SER A 1042 22.52 -14.72 26.85
CA SER A 1042 21.44 -15.70 26.75
C SER A 1042 21.33 -16.60 27.98
N VAL A 1043 22.44 -17.05 28.58
CA VAL A 1043 22.41 -17.87 29.79
C VAL A 1043 21.75 -17.11 30.94
N TYR A 1044 22.09 -15.83 31.09
CA TYR A 1044 21.52 -14.97 32.12
C TYR A 1044 20.02 -14.70 31.89
N HIS A 1045 19.64 -14.32 30.67
CA HIS A 1045 18.23 -14.08 30.34
C HIS A 1045 17.38 -15.34 30.43
N ALA A 1046 17.91 -16.50 29.98
CA ALA A 1046 17.24 -17.79 30.17
C ALA A 1046 17.00 -18.09 31.65
N GLY A 1047 18.00 -17.90 32.51
CA GLY A 1047 17.85 -18.07 33.96
C GLY A 1047 16.81 -17.14 34.56
N MET A 1048 16.91 -15.84 34.27
CA MET A 1048 15.95 -14.83 34.73
C MET A 1048 14.51 -15.16 34.30
N MET A 1049 14.32 -15.64 33.08
CA MET A 1049 12.99 -15.97 32.57
C MET A 1049 12.43 -17.23 33.21
N ILE A 1050 13.20 -18.32 33.22
CA ILE A 1050 12.76 -19.63 33.71
C ILE A 1050 12.58 -19.64 35.23
N ASP A 1051 13.49 -19.01 35.98
CA ASP A 1051 13.44 -19.03 37.45
C ASP A 1051 12.29 -18.13 37.99
N ASN A 1052 11.72 -17.23 37.17
CA ASN A 1052 10.69 -16.27 37.60
C ASN A 1052 9.31 -16.45 36.92
N VAL A 1053 9.24 -17.04 35.73
CA VAL A 1053 8.00 -17.18 34.96
C VAL A 1053 7.54 -18.63 34.91
N ASN A 1054 6.68 -18.99 35.86
CA ASN A 1054 6.04 -20.31 35.90
C ASN A 1054 5.07 -20.51 34.73
N GLY A 1055 5.17 -21.66 34.05
CA GLY A 1055 4.27 -22.05 32.95
C GLY A 1055 4.86 -21.94 31.55
N ILE A 1056 6.13 -21.51 31.40
CA ILE A 1056 6.89 -21.65 30.16
C ILE A 1056 7.29 -23.13 30.02
N ASP A 1057 6.84 -23.80 28.95
CA ASP A 1057 7.13 -25.23 28.73
C ASP A 1057 8.45 -25.46 27.99
N GLY A 1058 8.98 -24.43 27.30
CA GLY A 1058 10.29 -24.49 26.65
C GLY A 1058 10.74 -23.15 26.05
N LEU A 1059 12.02 -23.10 25.68
CA LEU A 1059 12.63 -21.92 25.06
C LEU A 1059 12.82 -22.11 23.55
N GLY A 1060 12.58 -21.05 22.80
CA GLY A 1060 12.83 -21.00 21.36
C GLY A 1060 14.15 -20.30 21.05
N LEU A 1061 15.19 -21.03 20.66
CA LEU A 1061 16.50 -20.44 20.37
C LEU A 1061 16.51 -19.80 18.98
N VAL A 1062 16.77 -18.50 18.91
CA VAL A 1062 17.00 -17.74 17.67
C VAL A 1062 18.50 -17.69 17.42
N LEU A 1063 18.99 -18.49 16.48
CA LEU A 1063 20.40 -18.69 16.21
C LEU A 1063 20.86 -17.80 15.04
N LYS A 1064 21.44 -16.64 15.36
CA LYS A 1064 22.11 -15.76 14.39
C LYS A 1064 23.63 -15.97 14.33
N ASP A 1065 24.22 -16.39 15.45
CA ASP A 1065 25.64 -16.74 15.60
C ASP A 1065 25.78 -17.96 16.52
N GLU A 1066 26.75 -18.83 16.24
CA GLU A 1066 27.02 -20.07 16.94
C GLU A 1066 27.89 -19.89 18.21
N GLN A 1067 28.56 -18.74 18.36
CA GLN A 1067 29.61 -18.56 19.39
C GLN A 1067 29.16 -18.88 20.83
N GLN A 1068 27.88 -18.68 21.16
CA GLN A 1068 27.34 -18.87 22.52
C GLN A 1068 26.39 -20.07 22.66
N LEU A 1069 26.23 -20.85 21.59
CA LEU A 1069 25.27 -21.95 21.55
C LEU A 1069 25.64 -23.08 22.53
N ASP A 1070 26.91 -23.48 22.59
CA ASP A 1070 27.36 -24.59 23.45
C ASP A 1070 27.16 -24.28 24.93
N SER A 1071 27.54 -23.07 25.35
CA SER A 1071 27.37 -22.58 26.73
C SER A 1071 25.90 -22.56 27.15
N LEU A 1072 25.02 -22.05 26.29
CA LEU A 1072 23.59 -22.01 26.53
C LEU A 1072 22.98 -23.42 26.57
N SER A 1073 23.33 -24.28 25.61
CA SER A 1073 22.83 -25.65 25.52
C SER A 1073 23.22 -26.46 26.76
N ALA A 1074 24.46 -26.33 27.23
CA ALA A 1074 24.93 -26.95 28.46
C ALA A 1074 24.16 -26.46 29.70
N TYR A 1075 23.84 -25.15 29.77
CA TYR A 1075 23.03 -24.59 30.85
C TYR A 1075 21.59 -25.16 30.85
N LEU A 1076 20.93 -25.17 29.69
CA LEU A 1076 19.56 -25.67 29.55
C LEU A 1076 19.47 -27.18 29.87
N TYR A 1077 20.46 -27.96 29.42
CA TYR A 1077 20.57 -29.38 29.76
C TYR A 1077 20.67 -29.60 31.27
N ARG A 1078 21.53 -28.84 31.98
CA ARG A 1078 21.66 -28.93 33.45
C ARG A 1078 20.37 -28.56 34.18
N LYS A 1079 19.65 -27.54 33.71
CA LYS A 1079 18.37 -27.09 34.28
C LYS A 1079 17.16 -27.94 33.84
N LYS A 1080 17.36 -28.96 32.98
CA LYS A 1080 16.31 -29.81 32.39
C LYS A 1080 15.23 -29.02 31.63
N ILE A 1081 15.63 -27.90 31.02
CA ILE A 1081 14.73 -27.06 30.22
C ILE A 1081 14.77 -27.54 28.79
N LYS A 1082 13.59 -27.85 28.25
CA LYS A 1082 13.42 -28.23 26.85
C LYS A 1082 13.56 -26.97 25.98
N TYR A 1083 14.20 -27.11 24.81
CA TYR A 1083 14.28 -26.02 23.83
C TYR A 1083 14.11 -26.54 22.41
N ILE A 1084 13.78 -25.62 21.51
CA ILE A 1084 13.72 -25.84 20.07
C ILE A 1084 14.51 -24.74 19.37
N TYR A 1085 15.00 -24.99 18.15
CA TYR A 1085 15.52 -23.90 17.32
C TYR A 1085 14.32 -23.15 16.72
N SER A 1086 14.01 -21.96 17.24
CA SER A 1086 12.87 -21.16 16.79
C SER A 1086 13.15 -20.35 15.53
N GLU A 1087 14.43 -20.16 15.21
CA GLU A 1087 14.93 -19.57 13.97
C GLU A 1087 16.37 -20.06 13.76
N ILE A 1088 16.63 -20.74 12.65
CA ILE A 1088 17.97 -21.23 12.25
C ILE A 1088 18.09 -21.24 10.72
N ASP A 1089 19.24 -20.80 10.21
CA ASP A 1089 19.54 -20.87 8.79
C ASP A 1089 19.87 -22.31 8.35
N VAL A 1090 19.77 -22.60 7.05
CA VAL A 1090 19.95 -23.98 6.54
C VAL A 1090 21.38 -24.48 6.73
N GLU A 1091 22.39 -23.66 6.46
CA GLU A 1091 23.81 -24.07 6.58
C GLU A 1091 24.20 -24.53 7.99
N PRO A 1092 23.92 -23.78 9.09
CA PRO A 1092 24.20 -24.27 10.44
C PRO A 1092 23.34 -25.49 10.80
N LEU A 1093 22.08 -25.55 10.36
CA LEU A 1093 21.18 -26.68 10.63
C LEU A 1093 21.70 -28.02 10.08
N ILE A 1094 22.23 -28.02 8.86
CA ILE A 1094 22.71 -29.26 8.21
C ILE A 1094 24.11 -29.69 8.66
N LYS A 1095 24.76 -28.95 9.57
CA LYS A 1095 25.98 -29.43 10.22
C LYS A 1095 25.64 -30.68 11.02
N GLN A 1096 26.37 -31.76 10.74
CA GLN A 1096 26.09 -33.11 11.26
C GLN A 1096 25.87 -33.13 12.78
N GLU A 1097 26.65 -32.35 13.54
CA GLU A 1097 26.49 -32.25 14.99
C GLU A 1097 25.15 -31.65 15.45
N ILE A 1098 24.61 -30.65 14.75
CA ILE A 1098 23.35 -30.00 15.13
C ILE A 1098 22.17 -30.86 14.68
N PHE A 1099 22.25 -31.38 13.45
CA PHE A 1099 21.20 -32.19 12.85
C PHE A 1099 20.96 -33.51 13.59
N ASP A 1100 22.04 -34.18 14.05
CA ASP A 1100 21.94 -35.47 14.74
C ASP A 1100 21.57 -35.31 16.24
N LYS A 1101 21.86 -34.16 16.87
CA LYS A 1101 21.65 -33.93 18.32
C LYS A 1101 20.22 -33.47 18.67
N HIS A 1102 19.48 -32.78 17.80
CA HIS A 1102 18.13 -32.27 18.11
C HIS A 1102 17.20 -32.17 16.88
N PRO A 1103 16.04 -32.87 16.86
CA PRO A 1103 15.20 -32.95 15.66
C PRO A 1103 14.20 -31.79 15.45
N SER A 1104 13.91 -30.98 16.47
CA SER A 1104 12.90 -29.89 16.39
C SER A 1104 13.50 -28.51 16.06
N PHE A 1105 13.13 -27.94 14.91
CA PHE A 1105 13.63 -26.66 14.43
C PHE A 1105 12.61 -25.87 13.58
N PHE A 1106 12.85 -24.57 13.40
CA PHE A 1106 12.19 -23.70 12.43
C PHE A 1106 13.24 -23.00 11.56
N ILE A 1107 13.21 -23.26 10.26
CA ILE A 1107 14.06 -22.54 9.31
C ILE A 1107 13.60 -21.08 9.21
N THR A 1108 14.58 -20.18 9.11
CA THR A 1108 14.41 -18.72 9.15
C THR A 1108 13.30 -18.18 8.25
N SER A 1109 13.23 -18.61 6.99
CA SER A 1109 12.14 -18.22 6.10
C SER A 1109 11.97 -19.14 4.90
N TRP A 1110 10.73 -19.32 4.47
CA TRP A 1110 10.40 -19.98 3.20
C TRP A 1110 10.78 -19.12 1.97
N ARG A 1111 10.55 -17.80 2.05
CA ARG A 1111 10.78 -16.87 0.94
C ARG A 1111 11.38 -15.55 1.43
N ASP A 1112 12.27 -14.97 0.63
CA ASP A 1112 12.73 -13.60 0.81
C ASP A 1112 11.57 -12.62 1.03
N LEU A 1113 11.65 -11.85 2.11
CA LEU A 1113 10.65 -10.83 2.43
C LEU A 1113 10.85 -9.62 1.51
N HIS A 1114 9.74 -9.07 1.01
CA HIS A 1114 9.75 -7.88 0.16
C HIS A 1114 8.56 -6.97 0.50
N GLU A 1115 8.82 -6.04 1.41
CA GLU A 1115 7.90 -5.00 1.86
C GLU A 1115 8.34 -3.61 1.35
N SER A 1116 7.47 -2.60 1.49
CA SER A 1116 7.73 -1.22 1.08
C SER A 1116 9.00 -0.57 1.63
N ASN A 1117 9.48 -1.01 2.79
CA ASN A 1117 10.61 -0.41 3.50
C ASN A 1117 11.53 -1.46 4.16
N ARG A 1118 11.36 -2.73 3.82
CA ARG A 1118 12.11 -3.83 4.41
C ARG A 1118 12.27 -4.95 3.38
N LEU A 1119 13.49 -5.48 3.31
CA LEU A 1119 13.86 -6.55 2.40
C LEU A 1119 14.75 -7.55 3.13
N THR A 1120 14.57 -8.84 2.85
CA THR A 1120 15.49 -9.89 3.34
C THR A 1120 15.92 -10.81 2.21
N PHE A 1121 17.04 -11.51 2.40
CA PHE A 1121 17.58 -12.50 1.46
C PHE A 1121 17.83 -13.87 2.11
N ASN A 1122 17.18 -14.11 3.25
CA ASN A 1122 17.34 -15.30 4.10
C ASN A 1122 16.27 -16.39 3.84
N GLY A 1123 15.45 -16.25 2.79
CA GLY A 1123 14.50 -17.30 2.41
C GLY A 1123 15.18 -18.41 1.61
N ILE A 1124 14.70 -19.65 1.74
CA ILE A 1124 15.15 -20.78 0.88
C ILE A 1124 14.59 -20.70 -0.56
N THR A 1125 13.63 -19.80 -0.80
CA THR A 1125 13.21 -19.35 -2.12
C THR A 1125 13.39 -17.83 -2.25
N ASP A 1126 13.65 -17.35 -3.46
CA ASP A 1126 13.78 -15.91 -3.70
C ASP A 1126 12.44 -15.19 -3.80
N ARG A 1127 12.48 -13.84 -3.84
CA ARG A 1127 11.28 -13.00 -4.00
C ARG A 1127 10.42 -13.36 -5.22
N LYS A 1128 11.02 -13.97 -6.26
CA LYS A 1128 10.35 -14.40 -7.50
C LYS A 1128 9.83 -15.85 -7.42
N GLY A 1129 10.06 -16.57 -6.31
CA GLY A 1129 9.61 -17.94 -6.07
C GLY A 1129 10.51 -19.03 -6.65
N ARG A 1130 11.74 -18.70 -7.04
CA ARG A 1130 12.76 -19.65 -7.51
C ARG A 1130 13.46 -20.30 -6.32
N TYR A 1131 13.81 -21.58 -6.44
CA TYR A 1131 14.55 -22.30 -5.40
C TYR A 1131 15.98 -21.78 -5.30
N LYS A 1132 16.47 -21.56 -4.08
CA LYS A 1132 17.89 -21.34 -3.84
C LYS A 1132 18.60 -22.65 -3.57
N THR A 1133 19.93 -22.62 -3.53
CA THR A 1133 20.74 -23.83 -3.32
C THR A 1133 20.46 -24.48 -1.96
N GLU A 1134 20.16 -23.67 -0.96
CA GLU A 1134 19.77 -24.04 0.41
C GLU A 1134 18.51 -24.93 0.42
N TYR A 1135 17.54 -24.68 -0.46
CA TYR A 1135 16.35 -25.54 -0.60
C TYR A 1135 16.74 -26.97 -0.98
N LEU A 1136 17.66 -27.13 -1.95
CA LEU A 1136 18.10 -28.45 -2.42
C LEU A 1136 18.93 -29.18 -1.36
N LYS A 1137 19.81 -28.45 -0.64
CA LYS A 1137 20.59 -29.00 0.48
C LYS A 1137 19.68 -29.56 1.57
N LEU A 1138 18.71 -28.77 2.00
CA LEU A 1138 17.74 -29.17 3.01
C LEU A 1138 16.88 -30.36 2.56
N MET A 1139 16.45 -30.37 1.29
CA MET A 1139 15.69 -31.48 0.73
C MET A 1139 16.49 -32.79 0.76
N ASN A 1140 17.78 -32.74 0.39
CA ASN A 1140 18.66 -33.90 0.50
C ASN A 1140 18.80 -34.38 1.95
N SER A 1141 18.96 -33.48 2.92
CA SER A 1141 19.08 -33.87 4.34
C SER A 1141 17.79 -34.43 4.93
N LEU A 1142 16.62 -33.92 4.55
CA LEU A 1142 15.33 -34.34 5.12
C LEU A 1142 14.73 -35.58 4.45
N GLN A 1143 15.05 -35.82 3.17
CA GLN A 1143 14.39 -36.86 2.36
C GLN A 1143 15.34 -37.84 1.68
N ASP A 1144 16.65 -37.67 1.82
CA ASP A 1144 17.68 -38.53 1.22
C ASP A 1144 17.52 -38.71 -0.31
N THR A 1145 17.24 -37.61 -1.02
CA THR A 1145 16.94 -37.68 -2.46
C THR A 1145 18.17 -37.91 -3.36
N GLY A 1146 19.39 -37.77 -2.83
CA GLY A 1146 20.64 -37.91 -3.59
C GLY A 1146 20.78 -36.89 -4.74
N THR A 1147 20.09 -35.75 -4.67
CA THR A 1147 20.10 -34.75 -5.75
C THR A 1147 21.49 -34.13 -5.87
N GLN A 1148 22.09 -34.15 -7.06
CA GLN A 1148 23.39 -33.51 -7.30
C GLN A 1148 23.24 -31.98 -7.20
N ILE A 1149 23.95 -31.38 -6.25
CA ILE A 1149 23.96 -29.94 -5.98
C ILE A 1149 25.20 -29.34 -6.63
N ASP A 1150 25.01 -28.29 -7.42
CA ASP A 1150 26.13 -27.49 -7.88
C ASP A 1150 26.71 -26.68 -6.71
N ASN A 1151 27.94 -26.99 -6.31
CA ASN A 1151 28.66 -26.31 -5.22
C ASN A 1151 29.50 -25.11 -5.69
N SER A 1152 29.40 -24.73 -6.96
CA SER A 1152 30.16 -23.58 -7.51
C SER A 1152 29.87 -22.31 -6.73
N LYS A 1153 30.92 -21.56 -6.34
CA LYS A 1153 30.76 -20.28 -5.62
C LYS A 1153 30.57 -19.16 -6.62
N ILE A 1154 29.70 -18.20 -6.31
CA ILE A 1154 29.51 -17.01 -7.15
C ILE A 1154 30.04 -15.77 -6.44
N ARG A 1155 30.62 -14.85 -7.21
CA ARG A 1155 31.10 -13.55 -6.71
C ARG A 1155 30.88 -12.45 -7.73
N ILE A 1156 30.91 -11.21 -7.27
CA ILE A 1156 30.91 -10.02 -8.12
C ILE A 1156 32.34 -9.48 -8.24
N LEU A 1157 32.87 -9.39 -9.47
CA LEU A 1157 34.11 -8.68 -9.74
C LEU A 1157 33.82 -7.17 -9.78
N LYS A 1158 34.43 -6.44 -8.85
CA LYS A 1158 34.26 -4.99 -8.68
C LYS A 1158 35.36 -4.20 -9.40
N PRO A 1159 35.05 -2.98 -9.87
CA PRO A 1159 36.07 -2.05 -10.35
C PRO A 1159 37.00 -1.61 -9.20
N THR A 1160 38.30 -1.47 -9.48
CA THR A 1160 39.34 -1.02 -8.53
C THR A 1160 39.63 0.48 -8.61
N ILE A 1161 38.67 1.27 -9.10
CA ILE A 1161 38.82 2.72 -9.30
C ILE A 1161 37.98 3.52 -8.30
N PRO A 1162 38.39 4.76 -7.94
CA PRO A 1162 37.61 5.62 -7.07
C PRO A 1162 36.19 5.85 -7.62
N MET A 1163 35.18 5.72 -6.76
CA MET A 1163 33.79 5.90 -7.16
C MET A 1163 33.37 7.37 -7.00
N TYR A 1164 32.89 7.94 -8.10
CA TYR A 1164 32.22 9.23 -8.09
C TYR A 1164 30.77 9.05 -8.53
N SER A 1165 29.86 9.79 -7.89
CA SER A 1165 28.45 9.82 -8.25
C SER A 1165 28.29 10.13 -9.74
N ASN A 1166 27.32 9.48 -10.40
CA ASN A 1166 27.00 9.60 -11.82
C ASN A 1166 28.00 9.01 -12.83
N ASN A 1167 29.16 8.49 -12.40
CA ASN A 1167 30.05 7.75 -13.30
C ASN A 1167 29.48 6.37 -13.66
N ILE A 1168 29.89 5.82 -14.81
CA ILE A 1168 29.49 4.48 -15.26
C ILE A 1168 30.67 3.54 -15.06
N HIS A 1169 30.43 2.40 -14.41
CA HIS A 1169 31.43 1.35 -14.19
C HIS A 1169 30.88 -0.02 -14.56
N GLU A 1170 31.79 -0.92 -14.94
CA GLU A 1170 31.45 -2.29 -15.30
C GLU A 1170 31.67 -3.25 -14.14
N TYR A 1171 30.74 -4.18 -13.98
CA TYR A 1171 30.78 -5.27 -13.02
C TYR A 1171 30.65 -6.59 -13.76
N TYR A 1172 31.40 -7.60 -13.33
CA TYR A 1172 31.42 -8.91 -13.98
C TYR A 1172 30.95 -9.98 -13.00
N ALA A 1173 30.07 -10.86 -13.45
CA ALA A 1173 29.71 -12.05 -12.70
C ALA A 1173 30.88 -13.03 -12.70
N MET A 1174 31.22 -13.59 -11.54
CA MET A 1174 32.25 -14.61 -11.38
C MET A 1174 31.66 -15.91 -10.86
N ILE A 1175 32.12 -17.04 -11.41
CA ILE A 1175 31.79 -18.38 -10.91
C ILE A 1175 33.08 -19.17 -10.69
N TYR A 1176 33.21 -19.77 -9.51
CA TYR A 1176 34.29 -20.67 -9.13
C TYR A 1176 33.81 -22.11 -9.23
N ASN A 1177 34.53 -22.91 -10.01
CA ASN A 1177 34.38 -24.36 -10.06
C ASN A 1177 35.68 -24.99 -9.55
N GLU A 1178 35.60 -25.95 -8.63
CA GLU A 1178 36.75 -26.61 -7.99
C GLU A 1178 37.72 -27.23 -9.01
N ASN A 1179 37.26 -27.54 -10.23
CA ASN A 1179 38.07 -28.13 -11.28
C ASN A 1179 38.67 -27.14 -12.30
N THR A 1180 38.20 -25.88 -12.37
CA THR A 1180 38.53 -24.98 -13.51
C THR A 1180 38.87 -23.53 -13.12
N ASP A 1181 39.18 -23.26 -11.85
CA ASP A 1181 39.42 -21.92 -11.29
C ASP A 1181 38.26 -20.92 -11.54
N TRP A 1182 38.44 -19.65 -11.13
CA TRP A 1182 37.46 -18.59 -11.33
C TRP A 1182 37.30 -18.21 -12.81
N LYS A 1183 36.08 -18.26 -13.33
CA LYS A 1183 35.70 -17.68 -14.62
C LYS A 1183 34.85 -16.43 -14.41
N TYR A 1184 34.95 -15.45 -15.31
CA TYR A 1184 34.19 -14.20 -15.19
C TYR A 1184 33.67 -13.67 -16.53
N GLY A 1185 32.59 -12.90 -16.48
CA GLY A 1185 32.01 -12.28 -17.66
C GLY A 1185 31.57 -13.32 -18.70
N MET A 1186 31.91 -13.09 -19.98
CA MET A 1186 31.52 -13.98 -21.09
C MET A 1186 32.20 -15.36 -21.05
N GLN A 1187 33.16 -15.59 -20.15
CA GLN A 1187 33.78 -16.91 -19.96
C GLN A 1187 32.89 -17.88 -19.18
N VAL A 1188 31.81 -17.38 -18.56
CA VAL A 1188 30.92 -18.17 -17.74
C VAL A 1188 29.79 -18.75 -18.59
N ASP A 1189 29.82 -20.06 -18.78
CA ASP A 1189 28.80 -20.81 -19.53
C ASP A 1189 27.84 -21.56 -18.59
N GLY A 1190 26.60 -21.77 -19.05
CA GLY A 1190 25.60 -22.58 -18.34
C GLY A 1190 24.76 -21.85 -17.29
N TYR A 1191 24.95 -20.54 -17.10
CA TYR A 1191 24.18 -19.73 -16.15
C TYR A 1191 23.52 -18.53 -16.83
N SER A 1192 22.33 -18.17 -16.33
CA SER A 1192 21.69 -16.88 -16.60
C SER A 1192 21.89 -15.93 -15.41
N PHE A 1193 22.15 -14.66 -15.68
CA PHE A 1193 22.45 -13.65 -14.66
C PHE A 1193 21.44 -12.50 -14.64
N GLU A 1194 21.05 -12.10 -13.43
CA GLU A 1194 20.24 -10.92 -13.14
C GLU A 1194 20.99 -10.04 -12.13
N TRP A 1195 20.95 -8.72 -12.34
CA TRP A 1195 21.56 -7.74 -11.47
C TRP A 1195 20.51 -6.83 -10.85
N SER A 1196 20.62 -6.60 -9.54
CA SER A 1196 19.76 -5.68 -8.81
C SER A 1196 20.58 -4.76 -7.91
N LEU A 1197 20.19 -3.49 -7.84
CA LEU A 1197 20.72 -2.54 -6.88
C LEU A 1197 19.85 -2.59 -5.62
N VAL A 1198 20.49 -2.73 -4.46
CA VAL A 1198 19.84 -2.83 -3.15
C VAL A 1198 20.16 -1.58 -2.35
N LYS A 1199 19.13 -0.86 -1.91
CA LYS A 1199 19.27 0.28 -1.01
C LYS A 1199 19.30 -0.20 0.43
N CYS A 1200 20.21 0.35 1.21
CA CYS A 1200 20.45 0.02 2.61
C CYS A 1200 20.29 1.26 3.48
N ASP A 1201 20.13 1.05 4.79
CA ASP A 1201 20.31 2.12 5.77
C ASP A 1201 21.79 2.28 6.17
N LYS A 1202 22.06 3.20 7.11
CA LYS A 1202 23.41 3.44 7.65
C LYS A 1202 23.99 2.26 8.42
N TYR A 1203 23.17 1.28 8.79
CA TYR A 1203 23.56 0.07 9.51
C TYR A 1203 23.70 -1.14 8.56
N GLY A 1204 23.43 -0.96 7.26
CA GLY A 1204 23.50 -2.02 6.27
C GLY A 1204 22.22 -2.87 6.13
N ASN A 1205 21.12 -2.53 6.81
CA ASN A 1205 19.85 -3.24 6.65
C ASN A 1205 19.24 -2.94 5.28
N TYR A 1206 18.70 -3.96 4.61
CA TYR A 1206 18.15 -3.81 3.28
C TYR A 1206 16.74 -3.21 3.31
N LEU A 1207 16.54 -2.15 2.54
CA LEU A 1207 15.31 -1.36 2.51
C LEU A 1207 14.51 -1.55 1.22
N ALA A 1208 15.19 -1.59 0.08
CA ALA A 1208 14.55 -1.62 -1.23
C ALA A 1208 15.45 -2.26 -2.29
N ILE A 1209 14.85 -2.72 -3.38
CA ILE A 1209 15.57 -3.36 -4.48
C ILE A 1209 15.07 -2.85 -5.84
N LYS A 1210 15.98 -2.68 -6.79
CA LYS A 1210 15.67 -2.29 -8.17
C LYS A 1210 16.51 -3.12 -9.14
N ASP A 1211 15.85 -3.81 -10.07
CA ASP A 1211 16.56 -4.54 -11.14
C ASP A 1211 17.25 -3.54 -12.09
N VAL A 1212 18.53 -3.77 -12.38
CA VAL A 1212 19.39 -2.85 -13.15
C VAL A 1212 20.01 -3.46 -14.41
N GLY A 1213 19.99 -4.78 -14.58
CA GLY A 1213 20.48 -5.42 -15.80
C GLY A 1213 20.38 -6.93 -15.80
N ILE A 1214 20.69 -7.54 -16.96
CA ILE A 1214 20.76 -8.98 -17.18
C ILE A 1214 22.02 -9.32 -17.98
N GLY A 1215 22.52 -10.54 -17.82
CA GLY A 1215 23.72 -11.03 -18.51
C GLY A 1215 24.99 -10.97 -17.63
N PRO A 1216 26.10 -11.55 -18.12
CA PRO A 1216 27.30 -11.77 -17.30
C PRO A 1216 28.11 -10.50 -17.01
N VAL A 1217 27.78 -9.37 -17.66
CA VAL A 1217 28.41 -8.06 -17.49
C VAL A 1217 27.33 -7.00 -17.28
N LEU A 1218 27.54 -6.10 -16.33
CA LEU A 1218 26.65 -4.98 -16.03
C LEU A 1218 27.40 -3.65 -16.14
N SER A 1219 26.92 -2.74 -16.97
CA SER A 1219 27.32 -1.32 -16.95
C SER A 1219 26.38 -0.54 -16.03
N LEU A 1220 26.86 -0.17 -14.84
CA LEU A 1220 26.06 0.51 -13.82
C LEU A 1220 26.47 1.97 -13.67
N LYS A 1221 25.48 2.87 -13.72
CA LYS A 1221 25.64 4.28 -13.33
C LYS A 1221 25.59 4.40 -11.80
N ILE A 1222 26.66 4.89 -11.18
CA ILE A 1222 26.79 4.97 -9.72
C ILE A 1222 25.80 6.01 -9.15
N PRO A 1223 24.95 5.63 -8.19
CA PRO A 1223 24.01 6.55 -7.56
C PRO A 1223 24.72 7.54 -6.63
N GLU A 1224 24.06 8.66 -6.33
CA GLU A 1224 24.47 9.55 -5.23
C GLU A 1224 24.35 8.81 -3.87
N ASN A 1225 25.21 9.16 -2.92
CA ASN A 1225 25.35 8.46 -1.61
C ASN A 1225 25.54 6.95 -1.78
N HIS A 1226 26.49 6.56 -2.63
CA HIS A 1226 26.76 5.18 -3.03
C HIS A 1226 27.07 4.25 -1.85
N GLU A 1227 27.48 4.78 -0.68
CA GLU A 1227 27.67 4.02 0.56
C GLU A 1227 26.41 3.28 1.05
N PHE A 1228 25.21 3.79 0.73
CA PHE A 1228 23.93 3.18 1.10
C PHE A 1228 23.42 2.19 0.06
N PHE A 1229 24.24 1.82 -0.93
CA PHE A 1229 23.83 0.87 -1.96
C PHE A 1229 24.73 -0.36 -1.95
N ARG A 1230 24.12 -1.49 -2.28
CA ARG A 1230 24.79 -2.77 -2.51
C ARG A 1230 24.37 -3.31 -3.88
N LEU A 1231 25.26 -4.03 -4.54
CA LEU A 1231 24.97 -4.72 -5.79
C LEU A 1231 24.68 -6.19 -5.48
N LEU A 1232 23.49 -6.65 -5.89
CA LEU A 1232 23.07 -8.05 -5.84
C LEU A 1232 23.23 -8.67 -7.23
N LEU A 1233 23.95 -9.78 -7.29
CA LEU A 1233 24.01 -10.68 -8.44
C LEU A 1233 23.18 -11.91 -8.13
N THR A 1234 22.31 -12.30 -9.06
CA THR A 1234 21.60 -13.58 -9.03
C THR A 1234 22.00 -14.41 -10.24
N ALA A 1235 22.61 -15.57 -10.01
CA ALA A 1235 22.96 -16.55 -11.04
C ALA A 1235 22.01 -17.74 -10.96
N SER A 1236 21.55 -18.25 -12.10
CA SER A 1236 20.63 -19.39 -12.19
C SER A 1236 21.16 -20.41 -13.16
N ASP A 1237 21.26 -21.67 -12.72
CA ASP A 1237 21.64 -22.83 -13.54
C ASP A 1237 20.41 -23.53 -14.18
N GLY A 1238 19.21 -22.98 -13.97
CA GLY A 1238 17.94 -23.53 -14.42
C GLY A 1238 17.26 -24.48 -13.43
N LYS A 1239 17.97 -24.94 -12.39
CA LYS A 1239 17.43 -25.76 -11.28
C LYS A 1239 17.27 -24.94 -10.00
N ALA A 1240 18.30 -24.19 -9.63
CA ALA A 1240 18.33 -23.32 -8.46
C ALA A 1240 19.08 -22.02 -8.78
N ILE A 1241 18.95 -21.07 -7.85
CA ILE A 1241 19.67 -19.80 -7.93
C ILE A 1241 20.71 -19.69 -6.82
N LYS A 1242 21.70 -18.84 -7.09
CA LYS A 1242 22.72 -18.40 -6.15
C LYS A 1242 22.78 -16.89 -6.17
N THR A 1243 23.07 -16.30 -5.01
CA THR A 1243 23.13 -14.85 -4.85
C THR A 1243 24.42 -14.40 -4.17
N ASP A 1244 24.99 -13.29 -4.63
CA ASP A 1244 26.10 -12.58 -3.97
C ASP A 1244 25.73 -11.11 -3.87
N ILE A 1245 26.01 -10.50 -2.71
CA ILE A 1245 25.73 -9.09 -2.42
C ILE A 1245 27.02 -8.43 -1.97
N THR A 1246 27.40 -7.32 -2.60
CA THR A 1246 28.62 -6.57 -2.23
C THR A 1246 28.37 -5.05 -2.21
N THR A 1247 29.24 -4.32 -1.52
CA THR A 1247 29.43 -2.87 -1.73
C THR A 1247 29.76 -2.56 -3.19
N LEU A 1248 29.42 -1.36 -3.65
CA LEU A 1248 29.68 -0.93 -5.02
C LEU A 1248 31.19 -0.78 -5.30
N ASN A 1249 32.00 -0.45 -4.29
CA ASN A 1249 33.45 -0.32 -4.39
C ASN A 1249 34.21 -1.40 -3.63
N THR A 1250 35.48 -1.55 -3.98
CA THR A 1250 36.50 -2.13 -3.10
C THR A 1250 37.03 -1.02 -2.18
N PRO A 1251 36.97 -1.17 -0.84
CA PRO A 1251 37.50 -0.17 0.08
C PRO A 1251 39.01 -0.02 -0.10
N TYR A 1252 39.50 1.21 -0.08
CA TYR A 1252 40.93 1.52 -0.10
C TYR A 1252 41.47 1.36 1.32
N ILE A 1253 42.24 0.30 1.58
CA ILE A 1253 42.92 0.12 2.86
C ILE A 1253 44.27 0.83 2.73
N MET A 1254 44.43 1.99 3.37
CA MET A 1254 45.78 2.52 3.61
C MET A 1254 46.39 1.66 4.70
N ASN A 1255 47.43 0.91 4.35
CA ASN A 1255 48.33 0.38 5.36
C ASN A 1255 49.17 1.56 5.84
N ASP A 1256 48.76 2.18 6.94
CA ASP A 1256 49.59 3.12 7.69
C ASP A 1256 50.52 2.36 8.64
#